data_AF-A0A9P6QIF3-F1
#
_entry.id   AF-A0A9P6QIF3-F1
#
_cell.length_a   1.000
_cell.length_b   1.000
_cell.length_c   1.000
_cell.angle_alpha   90.00
_cell.angle_beta   90.00
_cell.angle_gamma   90.00
#
_symmetry.space_group_name_H-M   'P 1'
#
loop_
_entity.id
_entity.type
_entity.pdbx_description
1 polymer ?
#
loop_
_entity_poly.entity_id
_entity_poly.type
_entity_poly.pdbx_seq_one_letter_code
_entity_poly.pdbx_strand_id
1 'polypeptide(L)'
;MATIVVAQKASAAFPYAPVALAAALNNPAVVKVEYKSVATLADHNNAVVALTANGTTLTSVSAILRYIVRSHDNTLYGTDASSKSLIDEFIDRSQDIISTSDFKSLDVIFQQLNHHLTFRSFFVGYKATVADIAIWGALKANAIFARQLKTGKDLGTNLARWFNHISAQGFVDAALQEIAKVADPKGNKTVDQGSFDINLVDAEMGKVVTRFPPEPSGYLHIGHAKAALLNKYFAEQYKGKLIVRFDDTNPSKEKEEYEESIKEDLKLIGIAPENYSHTSDYFEQIYQLALQLIKDGNAYVDDTTQEQMRAERMDGIASKCRNLSVEENLRRFEEMKNATEFGLTACLRAKISVDNPNKALRDPVIYRCNLIPHARTGTAWKMYPLYDLACPIVDALEGVTHALRTDEYHDRNPQYQWFLDALKLRQVHIWEYSRLNFVYTLLSKRKLTWFVDQGRVQGWDDPRFPTIRGIRRRGLTMDALMTYILMQGASTSFVALEWDKLWAVNRKQVDPIAPRHVAIESKDRVKVTVKGAEAYHFKEVPRHKKNEALGNKKTAYGPTMWLDQADAKELAQDEEVTLMDWGNAFVRKIEKSADGVVTAIEAELHLQGDVKKTKRKLTWLADGAELVSVLLKDYDYLITKKKIEEEDELKDLLTPVTEFTTEAIADGNVADLNKGDIIQLERKGFYIVDQKAEAGKPAVLILIPDGKSASMASKAAPVAQTDLKQAKESKKQQKKEKGAAAPAAPAAEKAVSGKKAKAAAHAAAKAAAPTWTGPGPKPAEIAELEAKIEAAGLKVRQLKTDKADADAVQAAVDELLALKKALPERIAALTSLASAAAAAADSFTM
;
A
#
# COMPACT_ATOMS: atom_id res chain seq x y z
N MET A 1 -46.87 4.04 12.13
CA MET A 1 -45.42 3.77 12.26
C MET A 1 -44.79 4.06 10.91
N ALA A 2 -43.80 4.97 10.85
CA ALA A 2 -43.13 5.28 9.60
C ALA A 2 -42.03 4.25 9.32
N THR A 3 -41.93 3.78 8.08
CA THR A 3 -40.86 2.86 7.66
C THR A 3 -39.95 3.55 6.64
N ILE A 4 -38.66 3.65 6.97
CA ILE A 4 -37.62 4.09 6.05
C ILE A 4 -37.03 2.86 5.38
N VAL A 5 -36.98 2.84 4.05
CA VAL A 5 -36.29 1.84 3.26
C VAL A 5 -35.04 2.47 2.65
N VAL A 6 -33.88 1.84 2.84
CA VAL A 6 -32.57 2.33 2.36
C VAL A 6 -31.97 1.35 1.35
N ALA A 7 -31.52 1.86 0.21
CA ALA A 7 -30.75 1.11 -0.78
C ALA A 7 -29.28 1.01 -0.35
N GLN A 8 -28.79 -0.21 -0.06
CA GLN A 8 -27.45 -0.41 0.52
C GLN A 8 -26.31 -0.28 -0.50
N LYS A 9 -26.55 -0.59 -1.78
CA LYS A 9 -25.53 -0.60 -2.84
C LYS A 9 -25.58 0.68 -3.68
N ALA A 10 -26.12 1.76 -3.13
CA ALA A 10 -26.27 3.01 -3.86
C ALA A 10 -24.91 3.57 -4.30
N SER A 11 -24.77 3.89 -5.58
CA SER A 11 -23.59 4.57 -6.14
C SER A 11 -23.57 6.08 -5.84
N ALA A 12 -24.72 6.65 -5.47
CA ALA A 12 -24.87 8.01 -4.98
C ALA A 12 -24.56 8.13 -3.47
N ALA A 13 -24.47 9.36 -2.97
CA ALA A 13 -24.25 9.68 -1.55
C ALA A 13 -25.24 8.91 -0.63
N PHE A 14 -24.72 8.03 0.22
CA PHE A 14 -25.53 7.21 1.14
C PHE A 14 -26.34 8.10 2.10
N PRO A 15 -27.64 7.80 2.35
CA PRO A 15 -28.55 8.65 3.12
C PRO A 15 -28.35 8.48 4.64
N TYR A 16 -27.22 8.96 5.17
CA TYR A 16 -26.89 8.84 6.60
C TYR A 16 -27.85 9.59 7.54
N ALA A 17 -28.33 10.76 7.13
CA ALA A 17 -29.15 11.62 8.00
C ALA A 17 -30.50 10.99 8.41
N PRO A 18 -31.30 10.39 7.50
CA PRO A 18 -32.54 9.69 7.89
C PRO A 18 -32.32 8.55 8.89
N VAL A 19 -31.24 7.78 8.74
CA VAL A 19 -30.92 6.67 9.66
C VAL A 19 -30.48 7.21 11.03
N ALA A 20 -29.62 8.23 11.05
CA ALA A 20 -29.20 8.88 12.29
C ALA A 20 -30.38 9.54 13.04
N LEU A 21 -31.32 10.15 12.31
CA LEU A 21 -32.54 10.71 12.91
C LEU A 21 -33.45 9.62 13.48
N ALA A 22 -33.62 8.49 12.78
CA ALA A 22 -34.39 7.37 13.28
C ALA A 22 -33.77 6.81 14.58
N ALA A 23 -32.44 6.66 14.62
CA ALA A 23 -31.72 6.24 15.82
C ALA A 23 -31.86 7.26 16.98
N ALA A 24 -31.86 8.56 16.68
CA ALA A 24 -32.05 9.61 17.68
C ALA A 24 -33.45 9.60 18.30
N LEU A 25 -34.46 9.16 17.54
CA LEU A 25 -35.86 9.14 17.98
C LEU A 25 -36.30 7.82 18.60
N ASN A 26 -35.60 6.71 18.36
CA ASN A 26 -36.04 5.36 18.75
C ASN A 26 -35.97 5.03 20.26
N ASN A 27 -36.15 6.04 21.11
CA ASN A 27 -36.40 5.89 22.53
C ASN A 27 -37.61 6.77 22.95
N PRO A 28 -38.86 6.27 22.85
CA PRO A 28 -39.32 4.93 22.43
C PRO A 28 -39.26 4.69 20.90
N ALA A 29 -39.38 3.44 20.41
CA ALA A 29 -39.23 3.12 18.98
C ALA A 29 -40.34 3.73 18.10
N VAL A 30 -39.99 4.73 17.29
CA VAL A 30 -40.93 5.56 16.52
C VAL A 30 -40.86 5.30 15.02
N VAL A 31 -39.65 5.01 14.51
CA VAL A 31 -39.37 4.85 13.08
C VAL A 31 -38.64 3.53 12.84
N LYS A 32 -39.20 2.70 11.96
CA LYS A 32 -38.57 1.44 11.52
C LYS A 32 -37.63 1.72 10.35
N VAL A 33 -36.41 1.18 10.38
CA VAL A 33 -35.47 1.25 9.25
C VAL A 33 -35.30 -0.14 8.65
N GLU A 34 -35.48 -0.23 7.33
CA GLU A 34 -35.31 -1.44 6.53
C GLU A 34 -34.25 -1.19 5.47
N TYR A 35 -33.43 -2.21 5.20
CA TYR A 35 -32.35 -2.12 4.22
C TYR A 35 -32.63 -3.11 3.09
N LYS A 36 -32.53 -2.65 1.84
CA LYS A 36 -32.60 -3.49 0.64
C LYS A 36 -31.22 -3.51 -0.03
N SER A 37 -30.73 -4.71 -0.38
CA SER A 37 -29.42 -4.91 -1.03
C SER A 37 -29.45 -4.60 -2.53
N VAL A 38 -29.89 -3.40 -2.88
CA VAL A 38 -30.07 -2.87 -4.25
C VAL A 38 -29.37 -1.52 -4.38
N ALA A 39 -29.08 -1.10 -5.62
CA ALA A 39 -28.46 0.20 -5.90
C ALA A 39 -29.45 1.37 -5.80
N THR A 40 -30.70 1.13 -6.21
CA THR A 40 -31.81 2.09 -6.15
C THR A 40 -33.10 1.37 -5.79
N LEU A 41 -34.06 2.11 -5.25
CA LEU A 41 -35.40 1.61 -4.96
C LEU A 41 -36.26 1.77 -6.22
N ALA A 42 -36.35 0.71 -7.03
CA ALA A 42 -37.09 0.71 -8.30
C ALA A 42 -38.55 1.15 -8.12
N ASP A 43 -39.19 0.74 -7.01
CA ASP A 43 -40.57 1.09 -6.66
C ASP A 43 -40.77 2.59 -6.32
N HIS A 44 -39.68 3.36 -6.23
CA HIS A 44 -39.66 4.73 -5.72
C HIS A 44 -38.83 5.66 -6.61
N ASN A 45 -39.06 5.62 -7.93
CA ASN A 45 -38.38 6.46 -8.92
C ASN A 45 -36.84 6.39 -8.83
N ASN A 46 -36.31 5.19 -8.57
CA ASN A 46 -34.88 4.92 -8.39
C ASN A 46 -34.21 5.73 -7.25
N ALA A 47 -34.96 6.13 -6.23
CA ALA A 47 -34.40 6.81 -5.06
C ALA A 47 -33.48 5.90 -4.22
N VAL A 48 -32.53 6.49 -3.49
CA VAL A 48 -31.63 5.76 -2.57
C VAL A 48 -32.24 5.55 -1.17
N VAL A 49 -33.29 6.31 -0.86
CA VAL A 49 -34.07 6.22 0.38
C VAL A 49 -35.53 6.51 0.09
N ALA A 50 -36.43 5.83 0.78
CA ALA A 50 -37.85 6.15 0.76
C ALA A 50 -38.44 6.01 2.17
N LEU A 51 -39.31 6.94 2.56
CA LEU A 51 -40.15 6.81 3.75
C LEU A 51 -41.59 6.56 3.30
N THR A 52 -42.20 5.50 3.82
CA THR A 52 -43.64 5.25 3.64
C THR A 52 -44.37 5.40 4.98
N ALA A 53 -45.36 6.28 5.02
CA ALA A 53 -46.22 6.48 6.17
C ALA A 53 -47.60 7.01 5.75
N ASN A 54 -48.67 6.47 6.34
CA ASN A 54 -50.07 6.90 6.13
C ASN A 54 -50.49 7.01 4.64
N GLY A 55 -50.03 6.10 3.78
CA GLY A 55 -50.34 6.10 2.34
C GLY A 55 -49.52 7.08 1.50
N THR A 56 -48.60 7.84 2.11
CA THR A 56 -47.70 8.79 1.43
C THR A 56 -46.28 8.23 1.38
N THR A 57 -45.62 8.37 0.23
CA THR A 57 -44.21 8.00 0.03
C THR A 57 -43.37 9.24 -0.24
N LEU A 58 -42.30 9.41 0.52
CA LEU A 58 -41.32 10.49 0.38
C LEU A 58 -39.96 9.91 0.00
N THR A 59 -39.28 10.51 -0.97
CA THR A 59 -38.02 9.96 -1.54
C THR A 59 -36.81 10.88 -1.40
N SER A 60 -37.00 12.16 -1.04
CA SER A 60 -35.89 13.08 -0.78
C SER A 60 -35.51 13.10 0.69
N VAL A 61 -34.21 13.24 0.97
CA VAL A 61 -33.68 13.30 2.35
C VAL A 61 -34.34 14.44 3.13
N SER A 62 -34.45 15.64 2.54
CA SER A 62 -35.06 16.80 3.19
C SER A 62 -36.54 16.59 3.54
N ALA A 63 -37.34 16.00 2.65
CA ALA A 63 -38.74 15.71 2.92
C ALA A 63 -38.91 14.65 4.01
N ILE A 64 -38.06 13.61 3.99
CA ILE A 64 -38.06 12.54 5.00
C ILE A 64 -37.72 13.10 6.38
N LEU A 65 -36.66 13.91 6.50
CA LEU A 65 -36.27 14.54 7.77
C LEU A 65 -37.41 15.40 8.33
N ARG A 66 -37.99 16.28 7.50
CA ARG A 66 -39.12 17.15 7.88
C ARG A 66 -40.34 16.36 8.31
N TYR A 67 -40.70 15.32 7.57
CA TYR A 67 -41.82 14.47 7.90
C TYR A 67 -41.62 13.84 9.28
N ILE A 68 -40.46 13.23 9.52
CA ILE A 68 -40.16 12.57 10.79
C ILE A 68 -40.21 13.56 11.95
N VAL A 69 -39.59 14.73 11.82
CA VAL A 69 -39.53 15.66 12.95
C VAL A 69 -40.84 16.42 13.21
N ARG A 70 -41.71 16.57 12.21
CA ARG A 70 -43.04 17.19 12.35
C ARG A 70 -44.11 16.20 12.82
N SER A 71 -43.96 14.92 12.50
CA SER A 71 -44.92 13.86 12.86
C SER A 71 -44.74 13.33 14.27
N HIS A 72 -43.61 13.61 14.91
CA HIS A 72 -43.32 13.21 16.28
C HIS A 72 -43.09 14.47 17.09
N ASP A 73 -43.85 14.68 18.16
CA ASP A 73 -43.66 15.81 19.05
C ASP A 73 -42.33 15.66 19.78
N ASN A 74 -41.25 16.14 19.15
CA ASN A 74 -39.88 15.91 19.57
C ASN A 74 -39.12 17.23 19.61
N THR A 75 -38.10 17.26 20.46
CA THR A 75 -37.35 18.48 20.72
C THR A 75 -36.22 18.75 19.70
N LEU A 76 -36.09 17.92 18.66
CA LEU A 76 -35.05 18.06 17.61
C LEU A 76 -35.45 19.05 16.50
N TYR A 77 -36.74 19.43 16.42
CA TYR A 77 -37.24 20.40 15.42
C TYR A 77 -37.28 21.85 15.91
N GLY A 78 -36.87 22.12 17.16
CA GLY A 78 -36.96 23.44 17.76
C GLY A 78 -38.28 23.69 18.48
N THR A 79 -38.28 24.67 19.40
CA THR A 79 -39.38 24.94 20.34
C THR A 79 -40.24 26.14 19.95
N ASP A 80 -39.75 26.98 19.05
CA ASP A 80 -40.37 28.25 18.65
C ASP A 80 -40.29 28.43 17.12
N ALA A 81 -41.02 29.40 16.59
CA ALA A 81 -41.09 29.63 15.14
C ALA A 81 -39.72 30.01 14.53
N SER A 82 -38.87 30.70 15.28
CA SER A 82 -37.54 31.11 14.81
C SER A 82 -36.61 29.91 14.72
N SER A 83 -36.52 29.09 15.78
CA SER A 83 -35.69 27.88 15.76
C SER A 83 -36.15 26.87 14.71
N LYS A 84 -37.47 26.68 14.53
CA LYS A 84 -38.04 25.82 13.47
C LYS A 84 -37.64 26.29 12.06
N SER A 85 -37.71 27.60 11.81
CA SER A 85 -37.37 28.17 10.50
C SER A 85 -35.88 28.04 10.17
N LEU A 86 -35.00 28.32 11.15
CA LEU A 86 -33.55 28.12 10.99
C LEU A 86 -33.19 26.66 10.75
N ILE A 87 -33.89 25.73 11.41
CA ILE A 87 -33.69 24.31 11.20
C ILE A 87 -34.05 23.92 9.76
N ASP A 88 -35.17 24.42 9.23
CA ASP A 88 -35.57 24.17 7.85
C ASP A 88 -34.55 24.73 6.84
N GLU A 89 -33.96 25.90 7.10
CA GLU A 89 -32.89 26.48 6.28
C GLU A 89 -31.66 25.54 6.19
N PHE A 90 -31.20 24.99 7.32
CA PHE A 90 -30.06 24.07 7.33
C PHE A 90 -30.39 22.70 6.71
N ILE A 91 -31.65 22.25 6.78
CA ILE A 91 -32.10 21.06 6.06
C ILE A 91 -31.98 21.29 4.54
N ASP A 92 -32.40 22.44 4.03
CA ASP A 92 -32.28 22.74 2.59
C ASP A 92 -30.82 22.88 2.18
N ARG A 93 -30.01 23.58 2.97
CA ARG A 93 -28.56 23.70 2.74
C ARG A 93 -27.83 22.36 2.71
N SER A 94 -28.31 21.35 3.44
CA SER A 94 -27.75 20.00 3.36
C SER A 94 -27.91 19.38 1.97
N GLN A 95 -28.96 19.75 1.23
CA GLN A 95 -29.17 19.27 -0.14
C GLN A 95 -28.15 19.86 -1.11
N ASP A 96 -27.71 21.10 -0.91
CA ASP A 96 -26.68 21.72 -1.74
C ASP A 96 -25.34 20.96 -1.63
N ILE A 97 -25.02 20.48 -0.43
CA ILE A 97 -23.82 19.65 -0.14
C ILE A 97 -23.92 18.27 -0.82
N ILE A 98 -25.12 17.70 -0.86
CA ILE A 98 -25.38 16.40 -1.50
C ILE A 98 -25.36 16.52 -3.02
N SER A 99 -25.87 17.64 -3.56
CA SER A 99 -26.11 17.82 -4.99
C SER A 99 -24.90 18.39 -5.75
N THR A 100 -23.89 18.91 -5.03
CA THR A 100 -22.72 19.57 -5.63
C THR A 100 -21.49 18.68 -5.55
N SER A 101 -20.86 18.41 -6.70
CA SER A 101 -19.55 17.76 -6.82
C SER A 101 -18.41 18.73 -7.18
N ASP A 102 -18.73 20.02 -7.39
CA ASP A 102 -17.74 21.06 -7.68
C ASP A 102 -16.96 21.46 -6.43
N PHE A 103 -15.63 21.35 -6.51
CA PHE A 103 -14.73 21.61 -5.39
C PHE A 103 -14.79 23.06 -4.91
N LYS A 104 -14.86 24.04 -5.82
CA LYS A 104 -14.85 25.47 -5.45
C LYS A 104 -16.13 25.86 -4.71
N SER A 105 -17.27 25.37 -5.19
CA SER A 105 -18.57 25.61 -4.56
C SER A 105 -18.65 24.95 -3.17
N LEU A 106 -18.13 23.73 -3.03
CA LEU A 106 -18.05 23.05 -1.73
C LEU A 106 -17.13 23.77 -0.74
N ASP A 107 -15.99 24.30 -1.20
CA ASP A 107 -15.07 25.05 -0.35
C ASP A 107 -15.75 26.31 0.24
N VAL A 108 -16.50 27.05 -0.59
CA VAL A 108 -17.32 28.18 -0.12
C VAL A 108 -18.32 27.74 0.94
N ILE A 109 -19.00 26.61 0.72
CA ILE A 109 -19.95 26.06 1.70
C ILE A 109 -19.23 25.69 3.01
N PHE A 110 -18.06 25.04 2.95
CA PHE A 110 -17.28 24.67 4.13
C PHE A 110 -16.82 25.90 4.91
N GLN A 111 -16.34 26.94 4.24
CA GLN A 111 -15.93 28.18 4.92
C GLN A 111 -17.10 28.85 5.62
N GLN A 112 -18.28 28.91 4.98
CA GLN A 112 -19.47 29.47 5.59
C GLN A 112 -19.95 28.66 6.81
N LEU A 113 -19.94 27.32 6.73
CA LEU A 113 -20.28 26.47 7.88
C LEU A 113 -19.26 26.63 9.02
N ASN A 114 -17.96 26.65 8.68
CA ASN A 114 -16.89 26.88 9.65
C ASN A 114 -17.02 28.25 10.33
N HIS A 115 -17.39 29.29 9.58
CA HIS A 115 -17.65 30.62 10.12
C HIS A 115 -18.87 30.62 11.05
N HIS A 116 -19.98 29.99 10.66
CA HIS A 116 -21.17 29.88 11.50
C HIS A 116 -20.89 29.21 12.86
N LEU A 117 -20.00 28.23 12.87
CA LEU A 117 -19.60 27.44 14.04
C LEU A 117 -18.52 28.09 14.91
N THR A 118 -18.07 29.31 14.60
CA THR A 118 -17.01 30.01 15.36
C THR A 118 -17.34 30.12 16.85
N PHE A 119 -18.57 30.54 17.18
CA PHE A 119 -19.04 30.71 18.56
C PHE A 119 -20.22 29.78 18.90
N ARG A 120 -20.45 28.73 18.09
CA ARG A 120 -21.60 27.84 18.22
C ARG A 120 -21.16 26.39 18.30
N SER A 121 -21.76 25.65 19.24
CA SER A 121 -21.57 24.21 19.38
C SER A 121 -22.51 23.40 18.47
N PHE A 122 -23.61 24.00 18.05
CA PHE A 122 -24.64 23.41 17.19
C PHE A 122 -25.14 24.44 16.17
N PHE A 123 -25.74 23.99 15.07
CA PHE A 123 -26.23 24.90 14.03
C PHE A 123 -27.40 25.77 14.51
N VAL A 124 -28.31 25.20 15.30
CA VAL A 124 -29.46 25.89 15.88
C VAL A 124 -29.61 25.55 17.36
N GLY A 125 -29.64 26.57 18.22
CA GLY A 125 -29.81 26.42 19.67
C GLY A 125 -28.57 25.90 20.41
N TYR A 126 -28.80 25.28 21.57
CA TYR A 126 -27.75 24.84 22.51
C TYR A 126 -27.63 23.31 22.63
N LYS A 127 -28.31 22.55 21.76
CA LYS A 127 -28.28 21.09 21.70
C LYS A 127 -28.34 20.62 20.25
N ALA A 128 -27.96 19.38 19.99
CA ALA A 128 -28.09 18.79 18.65
C ALA A 128 -29.54 18.80 18.19
N THR A 129 -29.77 19.30 16.98
CA THR A 129 -31.07 19.34 16.31
C THR A 129 -31.02 18.55 15.00
N VAL A 130 -32.15 18.42 14.31
CA VAL A 130 -32.17 17.80 12.99
C VAL A 130 -31.33 18.60 11.96
N ALA A 131 -31.09 19.90 12.18
CA ALA A 131 -30.15 20.67 11.37
C ALA A 131 -28.72 20.10 11.43
N ASP A 132 -28.26 19.74 12.63
CA ASP A 132 -26.95 19.13 12.82
C ASP A 132 -26.88 17.74 12.17
N ILE A 133 -27.94 16.95 12.31
CA ILE A 133 -28.04 15.60 11.70
C ILE A 133 -28.05 15.69 10.17
N ALA A 134 -28.77 16.66 9.61
CA ALA A 134 -28.86 16.89 8.17
C ALA A 134 -27.49 17.25 7.56
N ILE A 135 -26.83 18.26 8.13
CA ILE A 135 -25.51 18.70 7.67
C ILE A 135 -24.47 17.60 7.89
N TRP A 136 -24.49 16.90 9.04
CA TRP A 136 -23.55 15.83 9.32
C TRP A 136 -23.70 14.68 8.31
N GLY A 137 -24.93 14.25 8.04
CA GLY A 137 -25.20 13.18 7.09
C GLY A 137 -24.77 13.55 5.67
N ALA A 138 -25.01 14.79 5.24
CA ALA A 138 -24.57 15.30 3.95
C ALA A 138 -23.04 15.32 3.81
N LEU A 139 -22.32 15.83 4.83
CA LEU A 139 -20.86 15.87 4.84
C LEU A 139 -20.25 14.47 4.93
N LYS A 140 -20.84 13.57 5.72
CA LYS A 140 -20.40 12.16 5.85
C LYS A 140 -20.49 11.41 4.53
N ALA A 141 -21.50 11.71 3.72
CA ALA A 141 -21.71 11.11 2.42
C ALA A 141 -20.82 11.72 1.31
N ASN A 142 -20.16 12.86 1.57
CA ASN A 142 -19.37 13.58 0.58
C ASN A 142 -17.88 13.17 0.62
N ALA A 143 -17.38 12.62 -0.50
CA ALA A 143 -16.01 12.11 -0.59
C ALA A 143 -14.93 13.22 -0.51
N ILE A 144 -15.24 14.43 -0.97
CA ILE A 144 -14.30 15.58 -0.92
C ILE A 144 -14.10 16.02 0.53
N PHE A 145 -15.20 16.14 1.28
CA PHE A 145 -15.14 16.46 2.72
C PHE A 145 -14.35 15.39 3.49
N ALA A 146 -14.60 14.10 3.23
CA ALA A 146 -13.88 13.00 3.87
C ALA A 146 -12.36 13.05 3.60
N ARG A 147 -11.96 13.44 2.39
CA ARG A 147 -10.55 13.64 2.03
C ARG A 147 -9.95 14.84 2.78
N GLN A 148 -10.64 15.98 2.80
CA GLN A 148 -10.16 17.18 3.49
C GLN A 148 -10.04 16.97 5.00
N LEU A 149 -11.00 16.29 5.63
CA LEU A 149 -10.95 15.94 7.06
C LEU A 149 -9.71 15.11 7.43
N LYS A 150 -9.28 14.17 6.55
CA LYS A 150 -8.06 13.37 6.76
C LYS A 150 -6.77 14.18 6.57
N THR A 151 -6.76 15.09 5.60
CA THR A 151 -5.56 15.89 5.28
C THR A 151 -5.38 17.13 6.16
N GLY A 152 -6.44 17.59 6.83
CA GLY A 152 -6.43 18.75 7.73
C GLY A 152 -6.23 20.11 7.03
N LYS A 153 -6.20 20.15 5.68
CA LYS A 153 -6.08 21.38 4.90
C LYS A 153 -7.45 21.98 4.60
N ASP A 154 -7.56 23.30 4.71
CA ASP A 154 -8.63 24.17 4.20
C ASP A 154 -10.06 23.96 4.76
N LEU A 155 -10.32 22.96 5.61
CA LEU A 155 -11.65 22.69 6.17
C LEU A 155 -12.09 23.67 7.29
N GLY A 156 -11.13 24.28 7.97
CA GLY A 156 -11.34 25.13 9.15
C GLY A 156 -11.55 24.35 10.45
N THR A 157 -10.99 24.87 11.55
CA THR A 157 -10.93 24.19 12.85
C THR A 157 -12.31 23.95 13.47
N ASN A 158 -13.26 24.87 13.28
CA ASN A 158 -14.57 24.82 13.93
C ASN A 158 -15.48 23.77 13.30
N LEU A 159 -15.45 23.66 11.97
CA LEU A 159 -16.21 22.64 11.24
C LEU A 159 -15.70 21.23 11.54
N ALA A 160 -14.38 21.03 11.55
CA ALA A 160 -13.78 19.75 11.92
C ALA A 160 -14.11 19.35 13.37
N ARG A 161 -14.01 20.31 14.31
CA ARG A 161 -14.40 20.12 15.72
C ARG A 161 -15.87 19.69 15.83
N TRP A 162 -16.77 20.44 15.21
CA TRP A 162 -18.21 20.16 15.24
C TRP A 162 -18.53 18.80 14.61
N PHE A 163 -17.94 18.46 13.46
CA PHE A 163 -18.20 17.18 12.79
C PHE A 163 -17.80 16.00 13.66
N ASN A 164 -16.62 16.07 14.31
CA ASN A 164 -16.17 15.04 15.24
C ASN A 164 -17.07 14.98 16.49
N HIS A 165 -17.55 16.12 16.98
CA HIS A 165 -18.47 16.18 18.12
C HIS A 165 -19.84 15.52 17.82
N ILE A 166 -20.43 15.79 16.66
CA ILE A 166 -21.67 15.14 16.23
C ILE A 166 -21.44 13.65 15.94
N SER A 167 -20.30 13.29 15.35
CA SER A 167 -19.96 11.89 15.07
C SER A 167 -19.82 11.05 16.35
N ALA A 168 -19.48 11.66 17.49
CA ALA A 168 -19.33 10.99 18.78
C ALA A 168 -20.64 10.90 19.59
N GLN A 169 -21.78 11.34 19.03
CA GLN A 169 -23.06 11.23 19.73
C GLN A 169 -23.58 9.80 19.69
N GLY A 170 -24.13 9.31 20.80
CA GLY A 170 -24.58 7.92 20.92
C GLY A 170 -25.63 7.49 19.88
N PHE A 171 -26.48 8.42 19.41
CA PHE A 171 -27.43 8.12 18.34
C PHE A 171 -26.78 7.95 16.96
N VAL A 172 -25.65 8.63 16.71
CA VAL A 172 -24.85 8.44 15.49
C VAL A 172 -24.15 7.09 15.54
N ASP A 173 -23.53 6.76 16.68
CA ASP A 173 -22.90 5.44 16.88
C ASP A 173 -23.90 4.30 16.69
N ALA A 174 -25.10 4.43 17.26
CA ALA A 174 -26.17 3.44 17.09
C ALA A 174 -26.58 3.26 15.61
N ALA A 175 -26.77 4.37 14.89
CA ALA A 175 -27.09 4.34 13.47
C ALA A 175 -25.99 3.69 12.62
N LEU A 176 -24.72 4.03 12.88
CA LEU A 176 -23.57 3.46 12.16
C LEU A 176 -23.39 1.97 12.46
N GLN A 177 -23.64 1.53 13.70
CA GLN A 177 -23.62 0.12 14.06
C GLN A 177 -24.75 -0.68 13.39
N GLU A 178 -25.95 -0.12 13.27
CA GLU A 178 -27.02 -0.74 12.49
C GLU A 178 -26.62 -0.88 11.03
N ILE A 179 -26.12 0.18 10.40
CA ILE A 179 -25.65 0.14 9.01
C ILE A 179 -24.57 -0.94 8.84
N ALA A 180 -23.62 -1.04 9.77
CA ALA A 180 -22.55 -2.03 9.74
C ALA A 180 -23.04 -3.47 9.92
N LYS A 181 -24.02 -3.72 10.81
CA LYS A 181 -24.59 -5.06 11.04
C LYS A 181 -25.30 -5.62 9.81
N VAL A 182 -25.95 -4.76 9.03
CA VAL A 182 -26.67 -5.19 7.82
C VAL A 182 -25.74 -5.25 6.60
N ALA A 183 -24.51 -4.73 6.70
CA ALA A 183 -23.51 -4.82 5.64
C ALA A 183 -22.77 -6.19 5.62
N ASP A 184 -22.77 -6.98 6.71
CA ASP A 184 -22.06 -8.27 6.76
C ASP A 184 -22.58 -9.25 7.86
N PRO A 185 -23.31 -10.33 7.53
CA PRO A 185 -23.81 -11.30 8.52
C PRO A 185 -22.78 -12.33 9.03
N LYS A 186 -21.50 -12.29 8.59
CA LYS A 186 -20.47 -13.23 9.08
C LYS A 186 -19.15 -12.53 9.32
N GLY A 187 -19.05 -11.91 10.50
CA GLY A 187 -17.85 -11.22 10.96
C GLY A 187 -16.60 -12.08 11.00
N ASN A 188 -15.79 -11.97 9.95
CA ASN A 188 -14.34 -11.88 10.09
C ASN A 188 -14.01 -10.40 10.08
N LYS A 189 -13.28 -9.90 11.10
CA LYS A 189 -12.72 -8.54 11.08
C LYS A 189 -11.91 -8.37 9.79
N THR A 190 -12.48 -7.69 8.79
CA THR A 190 -11.76 -7.30 7.59
C THR A 190 -10.83 -6.16 7.97
N VAL A 191 -9.56 -6.52 8.15
CA VAL A 191 -8.42 -5.61 8.03
C VAL A 191 -8.55 -4.87 6.71
N ASP A 192 -8.71 -3.54 6.78
CA ASP A 192 -8.54 -2.53 5.73
C ASP A 192 -8.35 -3.11 4.32
N GLN A 193 -9.43 -3.61 3.71
CA GLN A 193 -9.43 -4.00 2.31
C GLN A 193 -9.76 -2.74 1.52
N GLY A 194 -8.80 -2.27 0.73
CA GLY A 194 -9.00 -1.13 -0.16
C GLY A 194 -10.16 -1.38 -1.14
N SER A 195 -10.66 -0.29 -1.73
CA SER A 195 -11.73 -0.35 -2.73
C SER A 195 -11.30 -1.21 -3.93
N PHE A 196 -12.11 -2.21 -4.26
CA PHE A 196 -11.98 -3.00 -5.49
C PHE A 196 -12.56 -2.28 -6.72
N ASP A 197 -13.26 -1.15 -6.52
CA ASP A 197 -13.86 -0.37 -7.59
C ASP A 197 -12.81 0.55 -8.24
N ILE A 198 -12.07 -0.02 -9.19
CA ILE A 198 -11.27 0.73 -10.16
C ILE A 198 -12.00 0.74 -11.50
N ASN A 199 -12.44 1.91 -11.94
CA ASN A 199 -13.10 2.10 -13.23
C ASN A 199 -12.29 3.03 -14.14
N LEU A 200 -12.47 2.84 -15.43
CA LEU A 200 -11.92 3.72 -16.46
C LEU A 200 -12.93 4.84 -16.74
N VAL A 201 -12.43 6.06 -16.89
CA VAL A 201 -13.24 7.24 -17.23
C VAL A 201 -13.66 7.12 -18.70
N ASP A 202 -14.92 7.40 -19.02
CA ASP A 202 -15.46 7.34 -20.40
C ASP A 202 -15.28 5.98 -21.10
N ALA A 203 -15.19 4.89 -20.31
CA ALA A 203 -15.06 3.55 -20.86
C ALA A 203 -16.39 2.98 -21.31
N GLU A 204 -16.43 2.54 -22.57
CA GLU A 204 -17.57 1.86 -23.18
C GLU A 204 -17.32 0.36 -23.35
N MET A 205 -18.32 -0.44 -22.99
CA MET A 205 -18.28 -1.90 -23.11
C MET A 205 -18.05 -2.32 -24.58
N GLY A 206 -17.07 -3.20 -24.80
CA GLY A 206 -16.67 -3.69 -26.13
C GLY A 206 -15.72 -2.78 -26.89
N LYS A 207 -15.47 -1.55 -26.42
CA LYS A 207 -14.66 -0.55 -27.15
C LYS A 207 -13.32 -0.24 -26.51
N VAL A 208 -13.11 -0.61 -25.24
CA VAL A 208 -11.85 -0.35 -24.54
C VAL A 208 -10.70 -1.04 -25.25
N VAL A 209 -9.65 -0.29 -25.56
CA VAL A 209 -8.35 -0.79 -26.02
C VAL A 209 -7.29 -0.30 -25.04
N THR A 210 -6.59 -1.23 -24.41
CA THR A 210 -5.44 -1.01 -23.52
C THR A 210 -4.17 -1.55 -24.16
N ARG A 211 -3.01 -1.15 -23.63
CA ARG A 211 -1.72 -1.69 -24.07
C ARG A 211 -0.71 -1.85 -22.95
N PHE A 212 0.03 -2.94 -22.98
CA PHE A 212 1.25 -3.13 -22.19
C PHE A 212 2.46 -2.89 -23.10
N PRO A 213 3.22 -1.78 -22.91
CA PRO A 213 4.31 -1.42 -23.81
C PRO A 213 5.71 -1.63 -23.18
N PRO A 214 6.23 -2.87 -23.03
CA PRO A 214 7.56 -3.09 -22.46
C PRO A 214 8.68 -2.73 -23.45
N GLU A 215 9.76 -2.12 -22.94
CA GLU A 215 11.03 -2.04 -23.67
C GLU A 215 11.72 -3.42 -23.62
N PRO A 216 12.12 -4.01 -24.77
CA PRO A 216 12.78 -5.33 -24.82
C PRO A 216 14.26 -5.24 -24.41
N SER A 217 14.50 -4.80 -23.17
CA SER A 217 15.83 -4.54 -22.60
C SER A 217 16.13 -5.36 -21.34
N GLY A 218 15.30 -6.34 -21.00
CA GLY A 218 15.51 -7.24 -19.86
C GLY A 218 14.26 -8.01 -19.43
N TYR A 219 14.44 -8.99 -18.54
CA TYR A 219 13.37 -9.83 -17.98
C TYR A 219 12.32 -9.04 -17.21
N LEU A 220 11.08 -9.55 -17.21
CA LEU A 220 9.99 -8.93 -16.48
C LEU A 220 10.09 -9.20 -14.97
N HIS A 221 9.61 -8.23 -14.20
CA HIS A 221 9.57 -8.29 -12.73
C HIS A 221 8.20 -7.90 -12.22
N ILE A 222 7.97 -8.03 -10.92
CA ILE A 222 6.65 -7.82 -10.30
C ILE A 222 6.02 -6.45 -10.61
N GLY A 223 6.84 -5.40 -10.79
CA GLY A 223 6.38 -4.10 -11.31
C GLY A 223 5.78 -4.17 -12.73
N HIS A 224 6.43 -4.88 -13.66
CA HIS A 224 5.89 -5.14 -14.99
C HIS A 224 4.65 -6.05 -14.94
N ALA A 225 4.63 -7.04 -14.03
CA ALA A 225 3.46 -7.87 -13.82
C ALA A 225 2.24 -7.03 -13.41
N LYS A 226 2.40 -6.03 -12.53
CA LYS A 226 1.32 -5.09 -12.20
C LYS A 226 0.81 -4.36 -13.44
N ALA A 227 1.70 -3.79 -14.24
CA ALA A 227 1.32 -3.08 -15.45
C ALA A 227 0.55 -3.98 -16.43
N ALA A 228 1.08 -5.17 -16.71
CA ALA A 228 0.52 -6.10 -17.67
C ALA A 228 -0.84 -6.67 -17.19
N LEU A 229 -0.94 -7.06 -15.92
CA LEU A 229 -2.17 -7.56 -15.31
C LEU A 229 -3.27 -6.49 -15.22
N LEU A 230 -2.93 -5.23 -14.94
CA LEU A 230 -3.92 -4.14 -14.95
C LEU A 230 -4.47 -3.87 -16.35
N ASN A 231 -3.61 -3.84 -17.37
CA ASN A 231 -4.06 -3.66 -18.74
C ASN A 231 -4.96 -4.82 -19.20
N LYS A 232 -4.60 -6.07 -18.85
CA LYS A 232 -5.45 -7.25 -19.06
C LYS A 232 -6.80 -7.12 -18.35
N TYR A 233 -6.77 -6.77 -17.06
CA TYR A 233 -7.98 -6.65 -16.25
C TYR A 233 -8.97 -5.68 -16.85
N PHE A 234 -8.55 -4.47 -17.23
CA PHE A 234 -9.46 -3.51 -17.82
C PHE A 234 -9.95 -3.93 -19.21
N ALA A 235 -9.11 -4.57 -20.02
CA ALA A 235 -9.56 -5.15 -21.27
C ALA A 235 -10.66 -6.20 -21.02
N GLU A 236 -10.49 -7.12 -20.07
CA GLU A 236 -11.49 -8.15 -19.75
C GLU A 236 -12.77 -7.57 -19.13
N GLN A 237 -12.64 -6.67 -18.15
CA GLN A 237 -13.78 -6.02 -17.47
C GLN A 237 -14.69 -5.30 -18.45
N TYR A 238 -14.12 -4.62 -19.45
CA TYR A 238 -14.86 -3.86 -20.44
C TYR A 238 -15.05 -4.62 -21.77
N LYS A 239 -14.79 -5.94 -21.82
CA LYS A 239 -14.86 -6.78 -23.04
C LYS A 239 -14.12 -6.18 -24.24
N GLY A 240 -13.02 -5.50 -23.94
CA GLY A 240 -12.16 -4.79 -24.87
C GLY A 240 -10.98 -5.62 -25.35
N LYS A 241 -9.93 -4.92 -25.81
CA LYS A 241 -8.72 -5.50 -26.39
C LYS A 241 -7.48 -5.09 -25.58
N LEU A 242 -6.53 -6.02 -25.50
CA LEU A 242 -5.20 -5.79 -24.96
C LEU A 242 -4.17 -5.92 -26.07
N ILE A 243 -3.36 -4.88 -26.27
CA ILE A 243 -2.19 -4.90 -27.17
C ILE A 243 -0.93 -5.11 -26.33
N VAL A 244 0.01 -5.92 -26.81
CA VAL A 244 1.38 -5.94 -26.28
C VAL A 244 2.29 -5.30 -27.32
N ARG A 245 2.82 -4.12 -26.99
CA ARG A 245 3.68 -3.35 -27.90
C ARG A 245 5.11 -3.37 -27.40
N PHE A 246 6.05 -3.90 -28.18
CA PHE A 246 7.46 -3.73 -27.88
C PHE A 246 7.85 -2.29 -28.19
N ASP A 247 8.23 -1.53 -27.16
CA ASP A 247 8.69 -0.17 -27.31
C ASP A 247 10.18 -0.15 -27.66
N ASP A 248 10.43 -0.42 -28.93
CA ASP A 248 11.75 -0.60 -29.54
C ASP A 248 12.23 0.70 -30.22
N THR A 249 12.28 1.80 -29.48
CA THR A 249 12.77 3.10 -30.00
C THR A 249 14.27 3.34 -29.78
N ASN A 250 14.97 2.43 -29.11
CA ASN A 250 16.32 2.62 -28.63
C ASN A 250 17.23 1.42 -29.00
N PRO A 251 17.86 1.44 -30.19
CA PRO A 251 18.61 0.29 -30.71
C PRO A 251 19.82 -0.11 -29.86
N SER A 252 20.28 0.76 -28.95
CA SER A 252 21.41 0.47 -28.06
C SER A 252 21.10 -0.49 -26.91
N LYS A 253 19.82 -0.71 -26.59
CA LYS A 253 19.40 -1.52 -25.43
C LYS A 253 18.62 -2.77 -25.78
N GLU A 254 18.19 -2.87 -27.02
CA GLU A 254 17.27 -3.90 -27.48
C GLU A 254 18.02 -5.16 -27.87
N LYS A 255 17.43 -6.32 -27.56
CA LYS A 255 17.90 -7.61 -28.04
C LYS A 255 16.72 -8.53 -28.28
N GLU A 256 16.81 -9.32 -29.34
CA GLU A 256 15.78 -10.30 -29.72
C GLU A 256 15.52 -11.32 -28.59
N GLU A 257 16.55 -11.71 -27.82
CA GLU A 257 16.43 -12.61 -26.67
C GLU A 257 15.43 -12.11 -25.60
N TYR A 258 15.31 -10.79 -25.42
CA TYR A 258 14.41 -10.22 -24.42
C TYR A 258 12.97 -10.18 -24.92
N GLU A 259 12.75 -10.03 -26.23
CA GLU A 259 11.41 -10.08 -26.80
C GLU A 259 10.77 -11.45 -26.55
N GLU A 260 11.48 -12.52 -26.88
CA GLU A 260 11.00 -13.89 -26.67
C GLU A 260 10.81 -14.20 -25.17
N SER A 261 11.76 -13.79 -24.32
CA SER A 261 11.63 -13.94 -22.87
C SER A 261 10.41 -13.20 -22.29
N ILE A 262 10.10 -12.01 -22.80
CA ILE A 262 8.90 -11.25 -22.42
C ILE A 262 7.63 -11.98 -22.86
N LYS A 263 7.58 -12.52 -24.09
CA LYS A 263 6.42 -13.31 -24.56
C LYS A 263 6.20 -14.54 -23.67
N GLU A 264 7.26 -15.25 -23.31
CA GLU A 264 7.20 -16.38 -22.38
C GLU A 264 6.68 -15.95 -21.00
N ASP A 265 7.21 -14.85 -20.45
CA ASP A 265 6.81 -14.33 -19.14
C ASP A 265 5.33 -13.91 -19.12
N LEU A 266 4.85 -13.27 -20.20
CA LEU A 266 3.45 -12.88 -20.38
C LEU A 266 2.54 -14.11 -20.43
N LYS A 267 2.95 -15.15 -21.19
CA LYS A 267 2.22 -16.42 -21.24
C LYS A 267 2.16 -17.09 -19.86
N LEU A 268 3.25 -17.06 -19.10
CA LEU A 268 3.27 -17.60 -17.73
C LEU A 268 2.21 -16.94 -16.88
N ILE A 269 2.07 -15.61 -16.93
CA ILE A 269 1.07 -14.86 -16.14
C ILE A 269 -0.33 -14.84 -16.78
N GLY A 270 -0.57 -15.66 -17.79
CA GLY A 270 -1.87 -15.83 -18.43
C GLY A 270 -2.32 -14.61 -19.24
N ILE A 271 -1.38 -13.84 -19.78
CA ILE A 271 -1.68 -12.75 -20.71
C ILE A 271 -1.68 -13.28 -22.13
N ALA A 272 -2.83 -13.15 -22.79
CA ALA A 272 -3.02 -13.39 -24.20
C ALA A 272 -3.46 -12.06 -24.85
N PRO A 273 -2.56 -11.34 -25.52
CA PRO A 273 -2.95 -10.12 -26.22
C PRO A 273 -3.73 -10.45 -27.50
N GLU A 274 -4.50 -9.47 -27.98
CA GLU A 274 -5.13 -9.51 -29.31
C GLU A 274 -4.05 -9.61 -30.40
N ASN A 275 -3.01 -8.80 -30.25
CA ASN A 275 -1.89 -8.75 -31.17
C ASN A 275 -0.61 -8.27 -30.47
N TYR A 276 0.51 -8.64 -31.07
CA TYR A 276 1.81 -8.04 -30.80
C TYR A 276 2.08 -6.95 -31.83
N SER A 277 2.71 -5.86 -31.41
CA SER A 277 3.16 -4.79 -32.28
C SER A 277 4.50 -4.23 -31.83
N HIS A 278 5.14 -3.43 -32.69
CA HIS A 278 6.42 -2.80 -32.42
C HIS A 278 6.33 -1.31 -32.73
N THR A 279 6.90 -0.46 -31.89
CA THR A 279 6.98 0.98 -32.18
C THR A 279 7.74 1.23 -33.50
N SER A 280 8.72 0.40 -33.82
CA SER A 280 9.49 0.46 -35.06
C SER A 280 8.70 0.24 -36.34
N ASP A 281 7.55 -0.45 -36.27
CA ASP A 281 6.63 -0.60 -37.41
C ASP A 281 6.05 0.77 -37.85
N TYR A 282 6.07 1.76 -36.95
CA TYR A 282 5.51 3.10 -37.16
C TYR A 282 6.57 4.18 -37.43
N PHE A 283 7.87 3.84 -37.54
CA PHE A 283 8.94 4.87 -37.68
C PHE A 283 8.73 5.81 -38.86
N GLU A 284 8.27 5.31 -40.01
CA GLU A 284 7.97 6.16 -41.16
C GLU A 284 6.84 7.13 -40.85
N GLN A 285 5.75 6.66 -40.24
CA GLN A 285 4.61 7.50 -39.87
C GLN A 285 5.01 8.54 -38.81
N ILE A 286 5.81 8.16 -37.81
CA ILE A 286 6.34 9.07 -36.79
C ILE A 286 7.24 10.14 -37.45
N TYR A 287 8.07 9.77 -38.42
CA TYR A 287 8.90 10.71 -39.18
C TYR A 287 8.06 11.70 -39.99
N GLN A 288 7.01 11.23 -40.68
CA GLN A 288 6.10 12.11 -41.42
C GLN A 288 5.34 13.08 -40.50
N LEU A 289 4.93 12.62 -39.31
CA LEU A 289 4.30 13.47 -38.30
C LEU A 289 5.29 14.48 -37.70
N ALA A 290 6.58 14.11 -37.53
CA ALA A 290 7.62 15.05 -37.14
C ALA A 290 7.85 16.14 -38.21
N LEU A 291 7.82 15.79 -39.49
CA LEU A 291 7.84 16.77 -40.59
C LEU A 291 6.63 17.71 -40.53
N GLN A 292 5.44 17.18 -40.21
CA GLN A 292 4.24 17.99 -40.03
C GLN A 292 4.39 18.99 -38.88
N LEU A 293 4.93 18.56 -37.72
CA LEU A 293 5.22 19.47 -36.61
C LEU A 293 6.15 20.61 -37.02
N ILE A 294 7.18 20.34 -37.82
CA ILE A 294 8.08 21.38 -38.33
C ILE A 294 7.32 22.36 -39.23
N LYS A 295 6.52 21.84 -40.16
CA LYS A 295 5.72 22.66 -41.10
C LYS A 295 4.70 23.55 -40.39
N ASP A 296 4.10 23.05 -39.32
CA ASP A 296 3.16 23.80 -38.50
C ASP A 296 3.85 24.77 -37.52
N GLY A 297 5.18 24.84 -37.52
CA GLY A 297 5.97 25.68 -36.62
C GLY A 297 5.99 25.18 -35.18
N ASN A 298 5.62 23.92 -34.95
CA ASN A 298 5.55 23.26 -33.64
C ASN A 298 6.79 22.43 -33.29
N ALA A 299 7.83 22.41 -34.14
CA ALA A 299 9.12 21.80 -33.85
C ALA A 299 10.27 22.53 -34.55
N TYR A 300 11.49 22.41 -34.01
CA TYR A 300 12.70 23.00 -34.58
C TYR A 300 13.92 22.12 -34.30
N VAL A 301 14.94 22.21 -35.16
CA VAL A 301 16.21 21.49 -35.02
C VAL A 301 17.20 22.33 -34.22
N ASP A 302 17.78 21.75 -33.18
CA ASP A 302 18.67 22.41 -32.23
C ASP A 302 20.05 21.76 -32.26
N ASP A 303 21.08 22.58 -32.49
CA ASP A 303 22.51 22.20 -32.48
C ASP A 303 23.22 22.62 -31.19
N THR A 304 22.46 23.10 -30.20
CA THR A 304 23.00 23.48 -28.89
C THR A 304 23.48 22.26 -28.13
N THR A 305 24.67 22.36 -27.51
CA THR A 305 25.26 21.27 -26.75
C THR A 305 24.35 20.83 -25.60
N GLN A 306 24.42 19.55 -25.21
CA GLN A 306 23.52 18.99 -24.20
C GLN A 306 23.59 19.74 -22.85
N GLU A 307 24.80 20.14 -22.43
CA GLU A 307 25.01 20.88 -21.17
C GLU A 307 24.36 22.26 -21.22
N GLN A 308 24.59 23.00 -22.31
CA GLN A 308 23.99 24.32 -22.51
C GLN A 308 22.48 24.23 -22.62
N MET A 309 21.95 23.29 -23.42
CA MET A 309 20.51 23.06 -23.55
C MET A 309 19.86 22.75 -22.20
N ARG A 310 20.52 21.97 -21.35
CA ARG A 310 20.03 21.67 -20.00
C ARG A 310 19.98 22.92 -19.13
N ALA A 311 21.00 23.78 -19.17
CA ALA A 311 21.02 25.04 -18.44
C ALA A 311 19.92 25.99 -18.93
N GLU A 312 19.85 26.24 -20.24
CA GLU A 312 18.84 27.09 -20.86
C GLU A 312 17.41 26.65 -20.52
N ARG A 313 17.12 25.34 -20.59
CA ARG A 313 15.82 24.79 -20.19
C ARG A 313 15.51 24.98 -18.71
N MET A 314 16.51 24.94 -17.83
CA MET A 314 16.31 25.15 -16.40
C MET A 314 15.99 26.61 -16.08
N ASP A 315 16.63 27.53 -16.80
CA ASP A 315 16.48 28.98 -16.62
C ASP A 315 15.34 29.59 -17.46
N GLY A 316 14.72 28.79 -18.33
CA GLY A 316 13.61 29.22 -19.17
C GLY A 316 14.03 30.05 -20.38
N ILE A 317 15.27 29.89 -20.84
CA ILE A 317 15.87 30.62 -21.95
C ILE A 317 15.56 29.87 -23.26
N ALA A 318 15.11 30.61 -24.27
CA ALA A 318 14.90 30.09 -25.60
C ALA A 318 16.23 29.73 -26.27
N SER A 319 16.31 28.55 -26.90
CA SER A 319 17.46 28.21 -27.75
C SER A 319 17.57 29.21 -28.89
N LYS A 320 18.81 29.54 -29.28
CA LYS A 320 19.12 30.35 -30.47
C LYS A 320 18.46 29.80 -31.76
N CYS A 321 18.21 28.48 -31.81
CA CYS A 321 17.62 27.79 -32.96
C CYS A 321 16.08 27.81 -32.96
N ARG A 322 15.44 28.28 -31.87
CA ARG A 322 13.99 28.16 -31.68
C ARG A 322 13.14 28.89 -32.72
N ASN A 323 13.66 29.97 -33.29
CA ASN A 323 12.96 30.84 -34.25
C ASN A 323 13.52 30.73 -35.68
N LEU A 324 14.24 29.64 -36.00
CA LEU A 324 14.61 29.34 -37.38
C LEU A 324 13.35 29.17 -38.25
N SER A 325 13.47 29.46 -39.55
CA SER A 325 12.36 29.29 -40.49
C SER A 325 12.01 27.81 -40.68
N VAL A 326 10.83 27.54 -41.22
CA VAL A 326 10.38 26.17 -41.50
C VAL A 326 11.34 25.49 -42.49
N GLU A 327 11.76 26.20 -43.53
CA GLU A 327 12.66 25.71 -44.58
C GLU A 327 14.02 25.30 -44.00
N GLU A 328 14.58 26.12 -43.12
CA GLU A 328 15.87 25.81 -42.49
C GLU A 328 15.74 24.61 -41.53
N ASN A 329 14.64 24.51 -40.78
CA ASN A 329 14.39 23.34 -39.94
C ASN A 329 14.23 22.05 -40.76
N LEU A 330 13.53 22.09 -41.90
CA LEU A 330 13.39 20.95 -42.80
C LEU A 330 14.75 20.52 -43.38
N ARG A 331 15.59 21.49 -43.81
CA ARG A 331 16.95 21.20 -44.29
C ARG A 331 17.78 20.50 -43.22
N ARG A 332 17.79 21.05 -42.00
CA ARG A 332 18.54 20.49 -40.86
C ARG A 332 18.04 19.12 -40.42
N PHE A 333 16.73 18.88 -40.48
CA PHE A 333 16.14 17.59 -40.12
C PHE A 333 16.47 16.51 -41.17
N GLU A 334 16.56 16.89 -42.44
CA GLU A 334 17.07 16.01 -43.50
C GLU A 334 18.56 15.68 -43.31
N GLU A 335 19.37 16.63 -42.84
CA GLU A 335 20.75 16.37 -42.44
C GLU A 335 20.86 15.38 -41.27
N MET A 336 19.96 15.47 -40.28
CA MET A 336 19.85 14.47 -39.20
C MET A 336 19.48 13.09 -39.75
N LYS A 337 18.49 12.99 -40.65
CA LYS A 337 18.08 11.72 -41.27
C LYS A 337 19.23 11.05 -42.02
N ASN A 338 20.01 11.83 -42.76
CA ASN A 338 21.17 11.35 -43.50
C ASN A 338 22.40 11.11 -42.61
N ALA A 339 22.36 11.56 -41.35
CA ALA A 339 23.44 11.54 -40.38
C ALA A 339 24.72 12.20 -40.92
N THR A 340 24.59 13.41 -41.46
CA THR A 340 25.75 14.25 -41.82
C THR A 340 26.52 14.65 -40.57
N GLU A 341 27.74 15.19 -40.73
CA GLU A 341 28.54 15.70 -39.60
C GLU A 341 27.74 16.69 -38.74
N PHE A 342 27.01 17.62 -39.37
CA PHE A 342 26.09 18.51 -38.66
C PHE A 342 24.92 17.74 -38.02
N GLY A 343 24.24 16.87 -38.78
CA GLY A 343 23.09 16.10 -38.29
C GLY A 343 23.40 15.28 -37.02
N LEU A 344 24.61 14.75 -36.89
CA LEU A 344 25.06 14.01 -35.70
C LEU A 344 25.19 14.88 -34.44
N THR A 345 25.34 16.19 -34.60
CA THR A 345 25.41 17.14 -33.47
C THR A 345 24.04 17.71 -33.08
N ALA A 346 23.02 17.47 -33.90
CA ALA A 346 21.71 18.09 -33.78
C ALA A 346 20.63 17.14 -33.22
N CYS A 347 19.56 17.74 -32.70
CA CYS A 347 18.35 17.03 -32.28
C CYS A 347 17.09 17.80 -32.69
N LEU A 348 15.95 17.11 -32.82
CA LEU A 348 14.67 17.80 -33.02
C LEU A 348 14.03 18.05 -31.65
N ARG A 349 13.52 19.26 -31.44
CA ARG A 349 12.79 19.66 -30.24
C ARG A 349 11.37 20.07 -30.59
N ALA A 350 10.40 19.70 -29.76
CA ALA A 350 9.07 20.28 -29.83
C ALA A 350 9.12 21.75 -29.39
N LYS A 351 8.31 22.60 -30.03
CA LYS A 351 8.19 24.02 -29.71
C LYS A 351 6.90 24.25 -28.92
N ILE A 352 7.00 24.12 -27.60
CA ILE A 352 5.84 24.19 -26.69
C ILE A 352 5.90 25.49 -25.89
N SER A 353 6.87 25.60 -24.99
CA SER A 353 7.12 26.77 -24.13
C SER A 353 8.56 26.71 -23.65
N VAL A 354 9.14 27.87 -23.33
CA VAL A 354 10.49 27.95 -22.77
C VAL A 354 10.47 28.02 -21.24
N ASP A 355 9.43 28.61 -20.67
CA ASP A 355 9.33 29.04 -19.29
C ASP A 355 8.22 28.34 -18.49
N ASN A 356 7.51 27.37 -19.09
CA ASN A 356 6.42 26.65 -18.43
C ASN A 356 6.82 26.15 -17.03
N PRO A 357 5.99 26.32 -15.99
CA PRO A 357 6.29 25.82 -14.65
C PRO A 357 6.50 24.29 -14.63
N ASN A 358 5.81 23.56 -15.51
CA ASN A 358 6.11 22.16 -15.78
C ASN A 358 7.30 22.05 -16.76
N LYS A 359 8.45 21.63 -16.23
CA LYS A 359 9.71 21.52 -16.99
C LYS A 359 9.66 20.47 -18.11
N ALA A 360 8.74 19.52 -18.06
CA ALA A 360 8.55 18.55 -19.15
C ALA A 360 8.03 19.22 -20.44
N LEU A 361 7.30 20.32 -20.31
CA LEU A 361 6.79 21.12 -21.43
C LEU A 361 7.81 22.13 -21.96
N ARG A 362 9.01 22.19 -21.37
CA ARG A 362 10.05 23.13 -21.82
C ARG A 362 10.81 22.60 -23.03
N ASP A 363 10.24 22.85 -24.21
CA ASP A 363 10.74 22.45 -25.52
C ASP A 363 11.52 21.12 -25.49
N PRO A 364 10.84 19.99 -25.21
CA PRO A 364 11.49 18.68 -25.04
C PRO A 364 12.14 18.20 -26.34
N VAL A 365 13.24 17.46 -26.22
CA VAL A 365 13.83 16.73 -27.36
C VAL A 365 12.89 15.60 -27.75
N ILE A 366 12.67 15.41 -29.04
CA ILE A 366 11.74 14.42 -29.61
C ILE A 366 12.36 13.49 -30.64
N TYR A 367 13.51 13.83 -31.23
CA TYR A 367 14.33 12.94 -32.07
C TYR A 367 15.82 13.15 -31.78
N ARG A 368 16.60 12.07 -31.93
CA ARG A 368 18.07 12.09 -31.82
C ARG A 368 18.72 11.15 -32.84
N CYS A 369 19.94 11.47 -33.24
CA CYS A 369 20.77 10.58 -34.06
C CYS A 369 21.37 9.44 -33.23
N ASN A 370 21.41 8.23 -33.80
CA ASN A 370 22.08 7.05 -33.26
C ASN A 370 22.47 6.15 -34.43
N LEU A 371 23.75 5.84 -34.58
CA LEU A 371 24.26 5.05 -35.71
C LEU A 371 24.18 3.54 -35.49
N ILE A 372 23.78 3.09 -34.29
CA ILE A 372 23.62 1.67 -34.01
C ILE A 372 22.44 1.14 -34.84
N PRO A 373 22.65 0.06 -35.64
CA PRO A 373 21.57 -0.57 -36.38
C PRO A 373 20.47 -1.07 -35.45
N HIS A 374 19.22 -0.88 -35.86
CA HIS A 374 18.05 -1.37 -35.14
C HIS A 374 17.88 -2.88 -35.32
N ALA A 375 17.45 -3.58 -34.29
CA ALA A 375 17.27 -5.04 -34.32
C ALA A 375 16.35 -5.51 -35.46
N ARG A 376 15.24 -4.79 -35.68
CA ARG A 376 14.26 -5.05 -36.76
C ARG A 376 14.49 -4.28 -38.08
N THR A 377 14.67 -2.96 -38.01
CA THR A 377 14.75 -2.11 -39.22
C THR A 377 16.18 -1.93 -39.74
N GLY A 378 17.17 -2.58 -39.14
CA GLY A 378 18.56 -2.58 -39.57
C GLY A 378 19.13 -1.16 -39.65
N THR A 379 19.68 -0.82 -40.81
CA THR A 379 20.30 0.49 -41.08
C THR A 379 19.37 1.48 -41.79
N ALA A 380 18.08 1.16 -41.92
CA ALA A 380 17.10 2.04 -42.58
C ALA A 380 16.97 3.41 -41.88
N TRP A 381 17.22 3.44 -40.57
CA TRP A 381 17.15 4.64 -39.75
C TRP A 381 18.49 4.91 -39.05
N LYS A 382 18.89 6.18 -39.01
CA LYS A 382 20.06 6.67 -38.27
C LYS A 382 19.69 7.71 -37.19
N MET A 383 18.40 7.97 -37.07
CA MET A 383 17.81 8.80 -36.04
C MET A 383 16.51 8.16 -35.58
N TYR A 384 16.22 8.30 -34.29
CA TYR A 384 15.11 7.60 -33.65
C TYR A 384 14.27 8.58 -32.84
N PRO A 385 12.93 8.41 -32.85
CA PRO A 385 12.06 9.20 -32.00
C PRO A 385 12.31 8.86 -30.53
N LEU A 386 12.09 9.83 -29.65
CA LEU A 386 12.08 9.59 -28.22
C LEU A 386 10.69 9.13 -27.77
N TYR A 387 10.67 8.42 -26.63
CA TYR A 387 9.47 7.87 -26.00
C TYR A 387 8.30 8.86 -25.95
N ASP A 388 8.57 10.11 -25.54
CA ASP A 388 7.54 11.13 -25.35
C ASP A 388 6.82 11.52 -26.65
N LEU A 389 7.46 11.38 -27.81
CA LEU A 389 6.85 11.60 -29.13
C LEU A 389 6.21 10.31 -29.66
N ALA A 390 6.93 9.19 -29.60
CA ALA A 390 6.48 7.94 -30.21
C ALA A 390 5.24 7.37 -29.51
N CYS A 391 5.24 7.37 -28.17
CA CYS A 391 4.18 6.75 -27.37
C CYS A 391 2.76 7.31 -27.67
N PRO A 392 2.50 8.64 -27.65
CA PRO A 392 1.17 9.17 -27.98
C PRO A 392 0.76 8.90 -29.43
N ILE A 393 1.71 9.00 -30.38
CA ILE A 393 1.43 8.74 -31.79
C ILE A 393 0.97 7.29 -31.98
N VAL A 394 1.76 6.33 -31.50
CA VAL A 394 1.45 4.91 -31.71
C VAL A 394 0.22 4.48 -30.91
N ASP A 395 0.01 4.99 -29.69
CA ASP A 395 -1.23 4.76 -28.95
C ASP A 395 -2.46 5.23 -29.77
N ALA A 396 -2.41 6.41 -30.40
CA ALA A 396 -3.49 6.91 -31.23
C ALA A 396 -3.70 6.07 -32.50
N LEU A 397 -2.63 5.67 -33.19
CA LEU A 397 -2.68 4.87 -34.42
C LEU A 397 -3.17 3.43 -34.18
N GLU A 398 -2.82 2.83 -33.04
CA GLU A 398 -3.30 1.51 -32.61
C GLU A 398 -4.73 1.54 -32.04
N GLY A 399 -5.34 2.72 -31.96
CA GLY A 399 -6.69 2.89 -31.44
C GLY A 399 -6.78 2.69 -29.93
N VAL A 400 -5.67 2.83 -29.20
CA VAL A 400 -5.67 2.81 -27.73
C VAL A 400 -6.68 3.85 -27.21
N THR A 401 -7.50 3.42 -26.26
CA THR A 401 -8.48 4.28 -25.59
C THR A 401 -7.96 4.77 -24.26
N HIS A 402 -7.25 3.90 -23.55
CA HIS A 402 -6.79 4.11 -22.19
C HIS A 402 -5.33 3.68 -22.08
N ALA A 403 -4.45 4.68 -21.99
CA ALA A 403 -3.03 4.48 -21.78
C ALA A 403 -2.75 4.38 -20.27
N LEU A 404 -2.58 3.16 -19.78
CA LEU A 404 -2.19 2.92 -18.40
C LEU A 404 -0.70 3.18 -18.21
N ARG A 405 -0.34 4.06 -17.28
CA ARG A 405 1.06 4.39 -16.98
C ARG A 405 1.30 4.66 -15.50
N THR A 406 2.56 4.57 -15.11
CA THR A 406 3.01 4.84 -13.75
C THR A 406 3.02 6.34 -13.46
N ASP A 407 2.81 6.69 -12.19
CA ASP A 407 2.82 8.06 -11.65
C ASP A 407 4.14 8.81 -11.87
N GLU A 408 5.24 8.11 -12.13
CA GLU A 408 6.55 8.73 -12.45
C GLU A 408 6.52 9.55 -13.74
N TYR A 409 5.52 9.34 -14.59
CA TYR A 409 5.32 10.08 -15.81
C TYR A 409 4.28 11.21 -15.67
N HIS A 410 3.77 11.51 -14.47
CA HIS A 410 2.70 12.48 -14.26
C HIS A 410 2.98 13.85 -14.92
N ASP A 411 4.18 14.39 -14.71
CA ASP A 411 4.61 15.66 -15.31
C ASP A 411 4.66 15.61 -16.85
N ARG A 412 4.73 14.43 -17.46
CA ARG A 412 4.70 14.23 -18.91
C ARG A 412 3.30 13.97 -19.48
N ASN A 413 2.26 13.88 -18.66
CA ASN A 413 0.89 13.69 -19.16
C ASN A 413 0.42 14.87 -20.02
N PRO A 414 0.67 16.14 -19.61
CA PRO A 414 0.31 17.29 -20.46
C PRO A 414 1.07 17.30 -21.79
N GLN A 415 2.30 16.81 -21.79
CA GLN A 415 3.13 16.70 -22.99
C GLN A 415 2.56 15.65 -23.95
N TYR A 416 2.16 14.49 -23.43
CA TYR A 416 1.48 13.44 -24.20
C TYR A 416 0.22 14.00 -24.88
N GLN A 417 -0.61 14.72 -24.12
CA GLN A 417 -1.83 15.36 -24.62
C GLN A 417 -1.55 16.41 -25.70
N TRP A 418 -0.51 17.22 -25.48
CA TRP A 418 -0.09 18.24 -26.45
C TRP A 418 0.27 17.64 -27.82
N PHE A 419 0.96 16.49 -27.86
CA PHE A 419 1.27 15.83 -29.14
C PHE A 419 0.01 15.36 -29.87
N LEU A 420 -0.98 14.81 -29.15
CA LEU A 420 -2.25 14.42 -29.76
C LEU A 420 -2.98 15.62 -30.37
N ASP A 421 -3.01 16.74 -29.65
CA ASP A 421 -3.69 17.96 -30.11
C ASP A 421 -2.95 18.62 -31.29
N ALA A 422 -1.63 18.77 -31.19
CA ALA A 422 -0.80 19.40 -32.22
C ALA A 422 -0.83 18.62 -33.53
N LEU A 423 -0.87 17.28 -33.47
CA LEU A 423 -0.95 16.40 -34.63
C LEU A 423 -2.39 16.07 -35.05
N LYS A 424 -3.40 16.60 -34.34
CA LYS A 424 -4.83 16.33 -34.58
C LYS A 424 -5.16 14.83 -34.60
N LEU A 425 -4.54 14.08 -33.69
CA LEU A 425 -4.72 12.65 -33.55
C LEU A 425 -5.89 12.31 -32.63
N ARG A 426 -6.28 11.04 -32.66
CA ARG A 426 -7.26 10.47 -31.73
C ARG A 426 -6.83 10.72 -30.28
N GLN A 427 -7.79 11.12 -29.46
CA GLN A 427 -7.61 11.34 -28.03
C GLN A 427 -7.48 10.00 -27.28
N VAL A 428 -6.58 9.96 -26.30
CA VAL A 428 -6.30 8.77 -25.47
C VAL A 428 -6.31 9.18 -24.00
N HIS A 429 -7.15 8.54 -23.20
CA HIS A 429 -7.23 8.83 -21.78
C HIS A 429 -6.04 8.23 -21.05
N ILE A 430 -5.37 9.02 -20.22
CA ILE A 430 -4.31 8.51 -19.35
C ILE A 430 -4.92 8.02 -18.04
N TRP A 431 -4.61 6.80 -17.66
CA TRP A 431 -4.96 6.26 -16.35
C TRP A 431 -3.69 5.95 -15.56
N GLU A 432 -3.50 6.66 -14.45
CA GLU A 432 -2.28 6.60 -13.65
C GLU A 432 -2.39 5.63 -12.49
N TYR A 433 -1.30 4.93 -12.20
CA TYR A 433 -1.18 4.09 -11.01
C TYR A 433 0.20 4.18 -10.37
N SER A 434 0.26 3.95 -9.06
CA SER A 434 1.53 3.88 -8.33
C SER A 434 2.37 2.68 -8.74
N ARG A 435 3.69 2.87 -8.84
CA ARG A 435 4.62 1.75 -9.01
C ARG A 435 4.56 0.77 -7.84
N LEU A 436 4.66 -0.52 -8.15
CA LEU A 436 4.79 -1.56 -7.13
C LEU A 436 6.24 -1.64 -6.66
N ASN A 437 6.52 -1.17 -5.44
CA ASN A 437 7.83 -1.28 -4.81
C ASN A 437 7.71 -2.04 -3.49
N PHE A 438 8.67 -2.91 -3.20
CA PHE A 438 8.75 -3.62 -1.93
C PHE A 438 10.02 -3.25 -1.17
N VAL A 439 9.94 -3.25 0.15
CA VAL A 439 11.15 -3.16 0.98
C VAL A 439 12.03 -4.39 0.78
N TYR A 440 13.33 -4.24 1.05
CA TYR A 440 14.35 -5.29 0.87
C TYR A 440 14.44 -5.87 -0.55
N THR A 441 13.92 -5.15 -1.55
CA THR A 441 13.76 -5.65 -2.92
C THR A 441 14.38 -4.71 -3.93
N LEU A 442 14.99 -5.30 -4.97
CA LEU A 442 15.64 -4.58 -6.06
C LEU A 442 14.86 -4.79 -7.35
N LEU A 443 14.32 -3.72 -7.93
CA LEU A 443 13.65 -3.78 -9.23
C LEU A 443 14.51 -3.21 -10.37
N SER A 444 15.61 -2.54 -10.06
CA SER A 444 16.52 -1.98 -11.07
C SER A 444 17.19 -3.09 -11.89
N LYS A 445 16.97 -3.10 -13.21
CA LYS A 445 17.60 -4.04 -14.15
C LYS A 445 19.13 -4.12 -13.98
N ARG A 446 19.80 -2.97 -13.82
CA ARG A 446 21.25 -2.89 -13.60
C ARG A 446 21.67 -3.66 -12.34
N LYS A 447 20.93 -3.51 -11.24
CA LYS A 447 21.23 -4.18 -9.97
C LYS A 447 20.91 -5.68 -10.03
N LEU A 448 19.81 -6.07 -10.68
CA LEU A 448 19.45 -7.48 -10.86
C LEU A 448 20.47 -8.23 -11.73
N THR A 449 20.88 -7.63 -12.85
CA THR A 449 21.92 -8.18 -13.75
C THR A 449 23.22 -8.41 -12.98
N TRP A 450 23.62 -7.46 -12.14
CA TRP A 450 24.80 -7.60 -11.29
C TRP A 450 24.74 -8.84 -10.36
N PHE A 451 23.58 -9.17 -9.76
CA PHE A 451 23.46 -10.39 -8.93
C PHE A 451 23.67 -11.67 -9.75
N VAL A 452 23.17 -11.71 -10.98
CA VAL A 452 23.34 -12.84 -11.90
C VAL A 452 24.80 -12.95 -12.32
N ASP A 453 25.40 -11.86 -12.80
CA ASP A 453 26.79 -11.84 -13.28
C ASP A 453 27.80 -12.19 -12.18
N GLN A 454 27.51 -11.86 -10.93
CA GLN A 454 28.36 -12.20 -9.78
C GLN A 454 28.10 -13.61 -9.23
N GLY A 455 27.21 -14.40 -9.84
CA GLY A 455 26.87 -15.75 -9.39
C GLY A 455 26.26 -15.79 -7.97
N ARG A 456 25.65 -14.69 -7.52
CA ARG A 456 25.03 -14.60 -6.19
C ARG A 456 23.61 -15.20 -6.16
N VAL A 457 23.05 -15.45 -7.33
CA VAL A 457 21.78 -16.14 -7.56
C VAL A 457 21.96 -17.18 -8.66
N GLN A 458 21.02 -18.13 -8.75
CA GLN A 458 21.07 -19.21 -9.75
C GLN A 458 20.77 -18.72 -11.17
N GLY A 459 20.04 -17.61 -11.30
CA GLY A 459 19.62 -17.06 -12.58
C GLY A 459 18.45 -16.08 -12.41
N TRP A 460 17.80 -15.74 -13.52
CA TRP A 460 16.65 -14.82 -13.53
C TRP A 460 15.37 -15.43 -12.95
N ASP A 461 15.29 -16.75 -12.82
CA ASP A 461 14.19 -17.49 -12.20
C ASP A 461 14.43 -17.80 -10.72
N ASP A 462 15.51 -17.29 -10.12
CA ASP A 462 15.84 -17.56 -8.72
C ASP A 462 14.67 -17.18 -7.78
N PRO A 463 14.27 -18.02 -6.83
CA PRO A 463 13.13 -17.75 -5.94
C PRO A 463 13.27 -16.49 -5.07
N ARG A 464 14.49 -15.95 -4.91
CA ARG A 464 14.76 -14.68 -4.21
C ARG A 464 14.57 -13.45 -5.10
N PHE A 465 14.50 -13.63 -6.42
CA PHE A 465 14.33 -12.53 -7.36
C PHE A 465 12.86 -12.08 -7.44
N PRO A 466 12.62 -10.76 -7.56
CA PRO A 466 11.30 -10.21 -7.80
C PRO A 466 10.87 -10.32 -9.27
N THR A 467 11.54 -11.14 -10.08
CA THR A 467 11.17 -11.45 -11.45
C THR A 467 9.85 -12.24 -11.48
N ILE A 468 9.14 -12.21 -12.60
CA ILE A 468 7.92 -13.03 -12.77
C ILE A 468 8.24 -14.51 -12.54
N ARG A 469 9.34 -15.00 -13.11
CA ARG A 469 9.80 -16.37 -12.95
C ARG A 469 10.17 -16.70 -11.50
N GLY A 470 10.91 -15.82 -10.84
CA GLY A 470 11.35 -16.00 -9.45
C GLY A 470 10.19 -16.06 -8.47
N ILE A 471 9.27 -15.10 -8.49
CA ILE A 471 8.13 -15.08 -7.57
C ILE A 471 7.18 -16.27 -7.79
N ARG A 472 7.02 -16.74 -9.04
CA ARG A 472 6.24 -17.95 -9.33
C ARG A 472 6.92 -19.22 -8.86
N ARG A 473 8.23 -19.34 -9.09
CA ARG A 473 9.03 -20.48 -8.59
C ARG A 473 9.07 -20.51 -7.06
N ARG A 474 8.94 -19.35 -6.40
CA ARG A 474 8.74 -19.21 -4.94
C ARG A 474 7.33 -19.58 -4.46
N GLY A 475 6.37 -19.78 -5.37
CA GLY A 475 5.01 -20.20 -5.06
C GLY A 475 3.97 -19.07 -4.98
N LEU A 476 4.27 -17.88 -5.52
CA LEU A 476 3.27 -16.81 -5.66
C LEU A 476 2.31 -17.12 -6.81
N THR A 477 1.01 -17.18 -6.50
CA THR A 477 -0.04 -17.39 -7.50
C THR A 477 -0.44 -16.08 -8.18
N MET A 478 -0.84 -16.15 -9.45
CA MET A 478 -1.25 -14.96 -10.20
C MET A 478 -2.56 -14.37 -9.67
N ASP A 479 -3.49 -15.22 -9.23
CA ASP A 479 -4.74 -14.78 -8.62
C ASP A 479 -4.49 -13.99 -7.33
N ALA A 480 -3.51 -14.41 -6.52
CA ALA A 480 -3.10 -13.66 -5.33
C ALA A 480 -2.44 -12.32 -5.68
N LEU A 481 -1.54 -12.31 -6.67
CA LEU A 481 -0.91 -11.09 -7.13
C LEU A 481 -1.94 -10.10 -7.68
N MET A 482 -2.88 -10.60 -8.48
CA MET A 482 -3.96 -9.80 -9.06
C MET A 482 -4.90 -9.26 -7.97
N THR A 483 -5.34 -10.11 -7.04
CA THR A 483 -6.13 -9.70 -5.87
C THR A 483 -5.40 -8.60 -5.09
N TYR A 484 -4.10 -8.76 -4.85
CA TYR A 484 -3.29 -7.78 -4.14
C TYR A 484 -3.14 -6.45 -4.89
N ILE A 485 -3.04 -6.49 -6.22
CA ILE A 485 -3.01 -5.29 -7.07
C ILE A 485 -4.35 -4.55 -6.98
N LEU A 486 -5.48 -5.25 -7.11
CA LEU A 486 -6.81 -4.65 -7.01
C LEU A 486 -7.09 -4.06 -5.63
N MET A 487 -6.63 -4.72 -4.55
CA MET A 487 -6.76 -4.22 -3.18
C MET A 487 -6.07 -2.87 -2.95
N GLN A 488 -5.11 -2.47 -3.78
CA GLN A 488 -4.47 -1.15 -3.68
C GLN A 488 -5.36 -0.02 -4.22
N GLY A 489 -6.39 -0.35 -5.01
CA GLY A 489 -7.29 0.60 -5.65
C GLY A 489 -6.58 1.55 -6.63
N ALA A 490 -7.24 2.66 -6.95
CA ALA A 490 -6.70 3.73 -7.81
C ALA A 490 -5.66 4.61 -7.12
N SER A 491 -5.01 4.12 -6.05
CA SER A 491 -4.02 4.92 -5.32
C SER A 491 -2.78 5.18 -6.16
N THR A 492 -2.48 6.47 -6.36
CA THR A 492 -1.23 6.96 -6.95
C THR A 492 -0.17 7.25 -5.89
N SER A 493 -0.40 6.93 -4.62
CA SER A 493 0.57 7.20 -3.56
C SER A 493 1.77 6.25 -3.63
N PHE A 494 2.97 6.82 -3.71
CA PHE A 494 4.21 6.05 -3.64
C PHE A 494 4.47 5.57 -2.20
N VAL A 495 4.35 4.26 -1.96
CA VAL A 495 4.69 3.62 -0.67
C VAL A 495 5.48 2.35 -0.95
N ALA A 496 6.61 2.19 -0.26
CA ALA A 496 7.33 0.91 -0.26
C ALA A 496 6.51 -0.10 0.55
N LEU A 497 6.04 -1.15 -0.12
CA LEU A 497 5.18 -2.18 0.43
C LEU A 497 5.99 -3.23 1.17
N GLU A 498 5.38 -3.86 2.16
CA GLU A 498 5.93 -5.03 2.84
C GLU A 498 5.42 -6.30 2.14
N TRP A 499 6.23 -7.35 2.11
CA TRP A 499 5.89 -8.62 1.46
C TRP A 499 4.83 -9.43 2.23
N ASP A 500 4.70 -9.18 3.53
CA ASP A 500 3.82 -9.90 4.44
C ASP A 500 2.36 -9.93 3.96
N LYS A 501 1.83 -8.79 3.52
CA LYS A 501 0.46 -8.68 3.01
C LYS A 501 0.26 -9.48 1.72
N LEU A 502 1.19 -9.41 0.78
CA LEU A 502 1.10 -10.15 -0.48
C LEU A 502 1.12 -11.67 -0.21
N TRP A 503 2.02 -12.14 0.66
CA TRP A 503 2.07 -13.54 1.05
C TRP A 503 0.86 -13.98 1.86
N ALA A 504 0.27 -13.11 2.69
CA ALA A 504 -0.97 -13.41 3.39
C ALA A 504 -2.15 -13.56 2.41
N VAL A 505 -2.21 -12.74 1.36
CA VAL A 505 -3.19 -12.90 0.27
C VAL A 505 -2.93 -14.21 -0.48
N ASN A 506 -1.67 -14.53 -0.80
CA ASN A 506 -1.31 -15.80 -1.44
C ASN A 506 -1.72 -17.02 -0.60
N ARG A 507 -1.47 -16.97 0.71
CA ARG A 507 -1.89 -18.00 1.65
C ARG A 507 -3.40 -18.25 1.55
N LYS A 508 -4.22 -17.21 1.49
CA LYS A 508 -5.69 -17.36 1.37
C LYS A 508 -6.11 -18.05 0.07
N GLN A 509 -5.35 -17.90 -1.01
CA GLN A 509 -5.61 -18.56 -2.29
C GLN A 509 -5.12 -20.02 -2.31
N VAL A 510 -3.96 -20.32 -1.72
CA VAL A 510 -3.39 -21.68 -1.75
C VAL A 510 -3.97 -22.60 -0.67
N ASP A 511 -4.35 -22.07 0.49
CA ASP A 511 -4.84 -22.86 1.64
C ASP A 511 -6.00 -23.80 1.30
N PRO A 512 -7.05 -23.37 0.56
CA PRO A 512 -8.18 -24.22 0.22
C PRO A 512 -7.89 -25.33 -0.81
N ILE A 513 -6.82 -25.19 -1.59
CA ILE A 513 -6.51 -26.07 -2.73
C ILE A 513 -5.25 -26.92 -2.52
N ALA A 514 -4.46 -26.66 -1.47
CA ALA A 514 -3.22 -27.39 -1.21
C ALA A 514 -3.47 -28.70 -0.43
N PRO A 515 -3.17 -29.89 -0.99
CA PRO A 515 -3.27 -31.16 -0.26
C PRO A 515 -2.30 -31.19 0.94
N ARG A 516 -2.71 -31.91 1.98
CA ARG A 516 -1.98 -32.01 3.25
C ARG A 516 -1.07 -33.21 3.24
N HIS A 517 0.18 -33.01 3.61
CA HIS A 517 1.24 -34.00 3.70
C HIS A 517 1.97 -33.86 5.03
N VAL A 518 2.73 -34.88 5.41
CA VAL A 518 3.54 -34.86 6.63
C VAL A 518 5.00 -35.05 6.25
N ALA A 519 5.87 -34.25 6.86
CA ALA A 519 7.31 -34.44 6.79
C ALA A 519 7.92 -34.25 8.19
N ILE A 520 9.00 -34.98 8.46
CA ILE A 520 9.75 -34.95 9.72
C ILE A 520 11.23 -34.77 9.39
N GLU A 521 11.93 -33.94 10.15
CA GLU A 521 13.34 -33.66 9.88
C GLU A 521 14.21 -34.90 10.06
N SER A 522 15.13 -35.14 9.12
CA SER A 522 15.89 -36.38 9.05
C SER A 522 16.82 -36.55 10.25
N LYS A 523 17.45 -35.45 10.71
CA LYS A 523 18.39 -35.44 11.84
C LYS A 523 17.70 -35.38 13.20
N ASP A 524 16.56 -34.72 13.25
CA ASP A 524 15.82 -34.40 14.47
C ASP A 524 14.50 -35.19 14.54
N ARG A 525 14.57 -36.50 14.30
CA ARG A 525 13.43 -37.44 14.43
C ARG A 525 13.56 -38.30 15.67
N VAL A 526 12.42 -38.58 16.31
CA VAL A 526 12.32 -39.44 17.50
C VAL A 526 11.48 -40.66 17.17
N LYS A 527 11.98 -41.84 17.51
CA LYS A 527 11.24 -43.10 17.33
C LYS A 527 10.21 -43.28 18.44
N VAL A 528 9.00 -43.63 18.06
CA VAL A 528 7.89 -43.91 18.98
C VAL A 528 7.36 -45.31 18.76
N THR A 529 7.27 -46.09 19.83
CA THR A 529 6.60 -47.40 19.84
C THR A 529 5.16 -47.20 20.29
N VAL A 530 4.20 -47.69 19.51
CA VAL A 530 2.76 -47.49 19.73
C VAL A 530 2.12 -48.80 20.18
N LYS A 531 1.84 -48.92 21.49
CA LYS A 531 1.09 -50.04 22.07
C LYS A 531 -0.39 -49.95 21.69
N GLY A 532 -0.97 -51.09 21.35
CA GLY A 532 -2.35 -51.18 20.87
C GLY A 532 -2.53 -50.92 19.37
N ALA A 533 -1.44 -50.61 18.64
CA ALA A 533 -1.47 -50.52 17.18
C ALA A 533 -1.50 -51.92 16.53
N GLU A 534 -2.28 -52.04 15.45
CA GLU A 534 -2.30 -53.24 14.60
C GLU A 534 -0.98 -53.40 13.82
N ALA A 535 -0.83 -54.55 13.16
CA ALA A 535 0.24 -54.74 12.18
C ALA A 535 0.15 -53.69 11.07
N TYR A 536 1.28 -53.50 10.38
CA TYR A 536 1.43 -52.47 9.36
C TYR A 536 0.31 -52.55 8.30
N HIS A 537 -0.41 -51.46 8.08
CA HIS A 537 -1.52 -51.39 7.12
C HIS A 537 -1.73 -49.97 6.59
N PHE A 538 -2.55 -49.83 5.55
CA PHE A 538 -2.91 -48.54 4.96
C PHE A 538 -4.38 -48.21 5.19
N LYS A 539 -4.68 -46.93 5.39
CA LYS A 539 -6.05 -46.39 5.34
C LYS A 539 -6.13 -45.23 4.36
N GLU A 540 -7.29 -45.05 3.76
CA GLU A 540 -7.57 -43.87 2.97
C GLU A 540 -7.97 -42.71 3.88
N VAL A 541 -7.26 -41.59 3.73
CA VAL A 541 -7.51 -40.35 4.48
C VAL A 541 -7.68 -39.22 3.47
N PRO A 542 -8.62 -38.28 3.68
CA PRO A 542 -8.78 -37.14 2.80
C PRO A 542 -7.47 -36.34 2.65
N ARG A 543 -7.14 -35.95 1.40
CA ARG A 543 -6.01 -35.05 1.16
C ARG A 543 -6.22 -33.67 1.76
N HIS A 544 -7.47 -33.25 1.89
CA HIS A 544 -7.82 -31.99 2.53
C HIS A 544 -9.20 -32.08 3.20
N LYS A 545 -9.23 -31.90 4.53
CA LYS A 545 -10.44 -32.10 5.36
C LYS A 545 -11.65 -31.22 5.01
N LYS A 546 -11.42 -30.11 4.30
CA LYS A 546 -12.49 -29.18 3.88
C LYS A 546 -12.68 -29.12 2.36
N ASN A 547 -11.96 -29.95 1.60
CA ASN A 547 -12.01 -29.94 0.14
C ASN A 547 -11.97 -31.38 -0.38
N GLU A 548 -13.16 -31.97 -0.50
CA GLU A 548 -13.36 -33.35 -0.94
C GLU A 548 -12.94 -33.57 -2.40
N ALA A 549 -12.92 -32.51 -3.23
CA ALA A 549 -12.54 -32.60 -4.64
C ALA A 549 -11.07 -33.02 -4.85
N LEU A 550 -10.22 -32.86 -3.84
CA LEU A 550 -8.83 -33.34 -3.87
C LEU A 550 -8.72 -34.86 -3.60
N GLY A 551 -9.82 -35.52 -3.25
CA GLY A 551 -9.86 -36.95 -3.00
C GLY A 551 -9.07 -37.40 -1.77
N ASN A 552 -8.75 -38.69 -1.75
CA ASN A 552 -8.04 -39.35 -0.65
C ASN A 552 -6.58 -39.63 -0.99
N LYS A 553 -5.78 -39.86 0.05
CA LYS A 553 -4.42 -40.39 0.00
C LYS A 553 -4.31 -41.63 0.87
N LYS A 554 -3.33 -42.49 0.57
CA LYS A 554 -3.03 -43.67 1.38
C LYS A 554 -2.09 -43.26 2.50
N THR A 555 -2.52 -43.45 3.74
CA THR A 555 -1.70 -43.20 4.93
C THR A 555 -1.34 -44.53 5.57
N ALA A 556 -0.05 -44.72 5.87
CA ALA A 556 0.46 -45.92 6.52
C ALA A 556 0.35 -45.81 8.05
N TYR A 557 0.01 -46.92 8.70
CA TYR A 557 -0.09 -47.09 10.15
C TYR A 557 0.70 -48.33 10.55
N GLY A 558 1.27 -48.35 11.76
CA GLY A 558 2.02 -49.51 12.24
C GLY A 558 2.50 -49.38 13.68
N PRO A 559 3.17 -50.39 14.25
CA PRO A 559 3.55 -50.40 15.67
C PRO A 559 4.67 -49.41 16.03
N THR A 560 5.32 -48.82 15.03
CA THR A 560 6.40 -47.84 15.20
C THR A 560 6.19 -46.64 14.28
N MET A 561 6.48 -45.44 14.78
CA MET A 561 6.39 -44.19 14.03
C MET A 561 7.51 -43.21 14.39
N TRP A 562 7.66 -42.17 13.58
CA TRP A 562 8.56 -41.05 13.79
C TRP A 562 7.76 -39.81 14.22
N LEU A 563 8.34 -39.01 15.12
CA LEU A 563 7.90 -37.66 15.49
C LEU A 563 9.05 -36.67 15.28
N ASP A 564 8.72 -35.39 15.05
CA ASP A 564 9.71 -34.31 15.13
C ASP A 564 10.21 -34.15 16.57
N GLN A 565 11.51 -33.94 16.72
CA GLN A 565 12.16 -33.73 18.02
C GLN A 565 11.64 -32.49 18.75
N ALA A 566 11.27 -31.44 18.01
CA ALA A 566 10.66 -30.25 18.57
C ALA A 566 9.35 -30.57 19.32
N ASP A 567 8.55 -31.50 18.79
CA ASP A 567 7.33 -31.95 19.42
C ASP A 567 7.60 -32.89 20.59
N ALA A 568 8.49 -33.86 20.39
CA ALA A 568 8.85 -34.85 21.39
C ALA A 568 9.37 -34.22 22.70
N LYS A 569 10.16 -33.14 22.60
CA LYS A 569 10.72 -32.42 23.76
C LYS A 569 9.66 -31.80 24.66
N GLU A 570 8.51 -31.43 24.11
CA GLU A 570 7.46 -30.75 24.85
C GLU A 570 6.45 -31.71 25.48
N LEU A 571 6.53 -33.01 25.18
CA LEU A 571 5.63 -34.02 25.74
C LEU A 571 5.92 -34.26 27.23
N ALA A 572 4.86 -34.49 27.99
CA ALA A 572 4.93 -34.95 29.36
C ALA A 572 4.54 -36.42 29.49
N GLN A 573 5.11 -37.09 30.49
CA GLN A 573 4.70 -38.45 30.84
C GLN A 573 3.23 -38.45 31.31
N ASP A 574 2.49 -39.47 30.88
CA ASP A 574 1.05 -39.68 31.05
C ASP A 574 0.15 -38.61 30.41
N GLU A 575 0.70 -37.75 29.54
CA GLU A 575 -0.08 -36.80 28.75
C GLU A 575 -0.90 -37.51 27.66
N GLU A 576 -2.17 -37.12 27.51
CA GLU A 576 -3.01 -37.54 26.37
C GLU A 576 -2.82 -36.57 25.20
N VAL A 577 -2.40 -37.13 24.05
CA VAL A 577 -2.14 -36.38 22.82
C VAL A 577 -2.97 -36.91 21.66
N THR A 578 -3.32 -36.05 20.71
CA THR A 578 -3.91 -36.49 19.44
C THR A 578 -2.79 -36.78 18.43
N LEU A 579 -2.73 -38.00 17.90
CA LEU A 579 -2.01 -38.33 16.68
C LEU A 579 -2.92 -38.01 15.49
N MET A 580 -2.54 -37.01 14.68
CA MET A 580 -3.40 -36.50 13.61
C MET A 580 -3.79 -37.62 12.64
N ASP A 581 -5.08 -37.73 12.34
CA ASP A 581 -5.67 -38.76 11.48
C ASP A 581 -5.47 -40.22 11.94
N TRP A 582 -5.11 -40.43 13.22
CA TRP A 582 -5.10 -41.75 13.88
C TRP A 582 -6.04 -41.80 15.08
N GLY A 583 -5.96 -40.83 15.99
CA GLY A 583 -6.72 -40.81 17.24
C GLY A 583 -5.88 -40.37 18.43
N ASN A 584 -6.41 -40.50 19.64
CA ASN A 584 -5.67 -40.16 20.86
C ASN A 584 -4.72 -41.29 21.29
N ALA A 585 -3.65 -40.91 21.98
CA ALA A 585 -2.73 -41.81 22.65
C ALA A 585 -2.20 -41.20 23.95
N PHE A 586 -1.90 -42.05 24.94
CA PHE A 586 -1.19 -41.66 26.15
C PHE A 586 0.31 -41.83 25.97
N VAL A 587 1.08 -40.82 26.34
CA VAL A 587 2.55 -40.88 26.36
C VAL A 587 2.99 -41.59 27.64
N ARG A 588 3.37 -42.86 27.58
CA ARG A 588 3.68 -43.66 28.77
C ARG A 588 5.12 -43.57 29.24
N LYS A 589 6.05 -43.43 28.30
CA LYS A 589 7.47 -43.37 28.61
C LYS A 589 8.18 -42.42 27.67
N ILE A 590 9.08 -41.60 28.21
CA ILE A 590 9.93 -40.69 27.43
C ILE A 590 11.37 -40.94 27.87
N GLU A 591 12.22 -41.37 26.94
CA GLU A 591 13.64 -41.56 27.18
C GLU A 591 14.42 -40.35 26.67
N LYS A 592 15.33 -39.83 27.50
CA LYS A 592 16.15 -38.66 27.19
C LYS A 592 17.63 -39.01 27.36
N SER A 593 18.47 -38.47 26.49
CA SER A 593 19.93 -38.50 26.66
C SER A 593 20.35 -37.57 27.80
N ALA A 594 21.63 -37.66 28.19
CA ALA A 594 22.23 -36.77 29.19
C ALA A 594 22.10 -35.27 28.84
N ASP A 595 22.05 -34.94 27.55
CA ASP A 595 21.92 -33.57 27.04
C ASP A 595 20.46 -33.10 26.91
N GLY A 596 19.49 -33.89 27.38
CA GLY A 596 18.06 -33.58 27.34
C GLY A 596 17.39 -33.80 25.97
N VAL A 597 18.06 -34.47 25.05
CA VAL A 597 17.54 -34.85 23.72
C VAL A 597 16.65 -36.10 23.88
N VAL A 598 15.39 -36.07 23.41
CA VAL A 598 14.51 -37.24 23.49
C VAL A 598 14.97 -38.28 22.46
N THR A 599 15.22 -39.51 22.90
CA THR A 599 15.75 -40.59 22.05
C THR A 599 14.68 -41.60 21.65
N ALA A 600 13.73 -41.86 22.53
CA ALA A 600 12.62 -42.79 22.28
C ALA A 600 11.39 -42.43 23.12
N ILE A 601 10.21 -42.78 22.62
CA ILE A 601 8.93 -42.64 23.32
C ILE A 601 8.14 -43.95 23.24
N GLU A 602 7.45 -44.32 24.31
CA GLU A 602 6.38 -45.32 24.27
C GLU A 602 5.02 -44.62 24.42
N ALA A 603 4.13 -44.86 23.47
CA ALA A 603 2.76 -44.37 23.48
C ALA A 603 1.77 -45.55 23.50
N GLU A 604 0.57 -45.34 24.05
CA GLU A 604 -0.50 -46.32 24.12
C GLU A 604 -1.78 -45.74 23.52
N LEU A 605 -2.37 -46.40 22.51
CA LEU A 605 -3.57 -45.90 21.84
C LEU A 605 -4.79 -45.83 22.78
N HIS A 606 -5.50 -44.71 22.71
CA HIS A 606 -6.76 -44.47 23.41
C HIS A 606 -7.80 -43.96 22.42
N LEU A 607 -8.26 -44.84 21.52
CA LEU A 607 -9.15 -44.46 20.42
C LEU A 607 -10.55 -44.04 20.87
N GLN A 608 -10.95 -44.34 22.11
CA GLN A 608 -12.19 -43.82 22.71
C GLN A 608 -12.08 -42.36 23.17
N GLY A 609 -10.86 -41.80 23.19
CA GLY A 609 -10.59 -40.43 23.60
C GLY A 609 -11.16 -39.37 22.65
N ASP A 610 -11.47 -38.19 23.19
CA ASP A 610 -11.98 -37.07 22.41
C ASP A 610 -10.82 -36.18 21.94
N VAL A 611 -10.57 -36.16 20.62
CA VAL A 611 -9.54 -35.34 19.95
C VAL A 611 -9.70 -33.83 20.15
N LYS A 612 -10.85 -33.38 20.67
CA LYS A 612 -11.09 -31.96 21.02
C LYS A 612 -10.59 -31.60 22.40
N LYS A 613 -10.36 -32.58 23.28
CA LYS A 613 -9.94 -32.36 24.69
C LYS A 613 -8.44 -32.35 24.89
N THR A 614 -7.67 -32.93 23.97
CA THR A 614 -6.20 -32.95 24.05
C THR A 614 -5.61 -31.58 23.72
N LYS A 615 -4.59 -31.16 24.47
CA LYS A 615 -3.88 -29.89 24.23
C LYS A 615 -3.00 -29.93 22.98
N ARG A 616 -2.40 -31.09 22.68
CA ARG A 616 -1.41 -31.26 21.62
C ARG A 616 -1.93 -32.15 20.50
N LYS A 617 -1.64 -31.75 19.26
CA LYS A 617 -1.92 -32.53 18.05
C LYS A 617 -0.62 -32.73 17.28
N LEU A 618 -0.19 -33.97 17.15
CA LEU A 618 1.11 -34.35 16.63
C LEU A 618 0.98 -34.87 15.20
N THR A 619 1.88 -34.43 14.34
CA THR A 619 2.13 -35.04 13.03
C THR A 619 3.13 -36.17 13.20
N TRP A 620 2.93 -37.27 12.46
CA TRP A 620 3.71 -38.49 12.61
C TRP A 620 3.85 -39.19 11.25
N LEU A 621 4.88 -40.03 11.12
CA LEU A 621 5.09 -40.91 9.96
C LEU A 621 5.33 -42.34 10.44
N ALA A 622 4.61 -43.32 9.89
CA ALA A 622 4.89 -44.72 10.20
C ALA A 622 6.34 -45.08 9.80
N ASP A 623 7.05 -45.76 10.70
CA ASP A 623 8.39 -46.28 10.45
C ASP A 623 8.29 -47.56 9.59
N GLY A 624 9.11 -47.68 8.55
CA GLY A 624 9.06 -48.77 7.57
C GLY A 624 8.15 -48.56 6.35
N ALA A 625 7.50 -47.40 6.23
CA ALA A 625 6.75 -47.02 5.03
C ALA A 625 7.66 -46.60 3.85
N GLU A 626 7.09 -46.51 2.65
CA GLU A 626 7.71 -45.89 1.45
C GLU A 626 7.90 -44.38 1.67
N LEU A 627 8.73 -43.99 2.64
CA LEU A 627 9.01 -42.60 2.95
C LEU A 627 9.89 -41.98 1.85
N VAL A 628 9.60 -40.73 1.51
CA VAL A 628 10.31 -40.01 0.46
C VAL A 628 11.28 -39.03 1.10
N SER A 629 12.54 -39.06 0.67
CA SER A 629 13.51 -38.04 1.08
C SER A 629 13.18 -36.71 0.40
N VAL A 630 13.16 -35.63 1.18
CA VAL A 630 12.88 -34.27 0.69
C VAL A 630 13.88 -33.26 1.23
N LEU A 631 14.21 -32.26 0.41
CA LEU A 631 14.96 -31.07 0.79
C LEU A 631 14.00 -29.91 0.90
N LEU A 632 13.80 -29.43 2.13
CA LEU A 632 12.99 -28.26 2.42
C LEU A 632 13.87 -27.02 2.30
N LYS A 633 13.66 -26.24 1.24
CA LYS A 633 14.38 -24.99 0.97
C LYS A 633 13.62 -23.80 1.49
N ASP A 634 14.32 -22.93 2.19
CA ASP A 634 13.84 -21.61 2.57
C ASP A 634 14.86 -20.53 2.23
N TYR A 635 14.40 -19.31 2.04
CA TYR A 635 15.17 -18.23 1.49
C TYR A 635 14.93 -16.92 2.25
N ASP A 636 15.99 -16.13 2.37
CA ASP A 636 15.97 -14.78 2.97
C ASP A 636 16.00 -13.69 1.87
N TYR A 637 15.86 -12.44 2.29
CA TYR A 637 16.11 -11.28 1.43
C TYR A 637 17.56 -11.24 0.95
N LEU A 638 17.78 -10.79 -0.28
CA LEU A 638 19.12 -10.60 -0.86
C LEU A 638 19.88 -9.42 -0.24
N ILE A 639 19.16 -8.47 0.37
CA ILE A 639 19.73 -7.29 1.00
C ILE A 639 19.21 -7.10 2.42
N THR A 640 20.04 -6.49 3.26
CA THR A 640 19.75 -6.26 4.69
C THR A 640 19.06 -4.92 4.96
N LYS A 641 18.99 -4.03 3.96
CA LYS A 641 18.41 -2.69 4.09
C LYS A 641 17.02 -2.61 3.45
N LYS A 642 16.06 -2.01 4.18
CA LYS A 642 14.66 -1.84 3.71
C LYS A 642 14.56 -1.06 2.40
N LYS A 643 15.29 0.04 2.29
CA LYS A 643 15.27 0.93 1.12
C LYS A 643 16.70 1.35 0.82
N ILE A 644 17.06 1.28 -0.46
CA ILE A 644 18.37 1.72 -0.94
C ILE A 644 18.28 3.20 -1.32
N GLU A 645 19.23 3.99 -0.84
CA GLU A 645 19.44 5.40 -1.16
C GLU A 645 20.56 5.55 -2.20
N GLU A 646 20.78 6.76 -2.74
CA GLU A 646 21.72 6.98 -3.85
C GLU A 646 23.19 6.74 -3.46
N GLU A 647 23.53 7.00 -2.20
CA GLU A 647 24.89 6.85 -1.66
C GLU A 647 25.23 5.41 -1.22
N ASP A 648 24.26 4.49 -1.29
CA ASP A 648 24.47 3.12 -0.85
C ASP A 648 25.22 2.29 -1.88
N GLU A 649 26.30 1.64 -1.45
CA GLU A 649 26.96 0.61 -2.24
C GLU A 649 26.29 -0.76 -2.05
N LEU A 650 25.87 -1.37 -3.15
CA LEU A 650 25.12 -2.64 -3.13
C LEU A 650 25.88 -3.78 -2.43
N LYS A 651 27.21 -3.78 -2.54
CA LYS A 651 28.08 -4.82 -1.97
C LYS A 651 28.04 -4.85 -0.44
N ASP A 652 27.83 -3.70 0.19
CA ASP A 652 27.80 -3.56 1.65
C ASP A 652 26.45 -3.96 2.26
N LEU A 653 25.43 -4.07 1.41
CA LEU A 653 24.06 -4.35 1.83
C LEU A 653 23.66 -5.81 1.65
N LEU A 654 24.56 -6.68 1.18
CA LEU A 654 24.26 -8.07 0.89
C LEU A 654 23.96 -8.86 2.16
N THR A 655 22.92 -9.66 2.12
CA THR A 655 22.64 -10.62 3.18
C THR A 655 23.65 -11.78 3.11
N PRO A 656 24.35 -12.13 4.21
CA PRO A 656 25.43 -13.13 4.17
C PRO A 656 24.97 -14.54 3.79
N VAL A 657 23.82 -14.97 4.31
CA VAL A 657 23.22 -16.28 4.06
C VAL A 657 21.77 -16.07 3.65
N THR A 658 21.38 -16.59 2.49
CA THR A 658 20.05 -16.32 1.91
C THR A 658 19.32 -17.56 1.46
N GLU A 659 19.93 -18.73 1.61
CA GLU A 659 19.33 -20.03 1.31
C GLU A 659 19.60 -20.98 2.47
N PHE A 660 18.56 -21.64 2.95
CA PHE A 660 18.58 -22.61 4.04
C PHE A 660 17.97 -23.89 3.51
N THR A 661 18.61 -25.02 3.78
CA THR A 661 18.12 -26.34 3.38
C THR A 661 18.04 -27.24 4.59
N THR A 662 16.86 -27.82 4.80
CA THR A 662 16.60 -28.82 5.83
C THR A 662 16.27 -30.15 5.16
N GLU A 663 17.03 -31.19 5.50
CA GLU A 663 16.75 -32.56 5.07
C GLU A 663 15.62 -33.15 5.91
N ALA A 664 14.61 -33.71 5.24
CA ALA A 664 13.47 -34.35 5.87
C ALA A 664 13.07 -35.64 5.16
N ILE A 665 12.24 -36.43 5.84
CA ILE A 665 11.51 -37.57 5.29
C ILE A 665 10.02 -37.21 5.27
N ALA A 666 9.35 -37.51 4.17
CA ALA A 666 7.93 -37.21 3.96
C ALA A 666 7.13 -38.48 3.68
N ASP A 667 5.79 -38.37 3.80
CA ASP A 667 4.90 -39.48 3.46
C ASP A 667 5.02 -39.89 1.98
N GLY A 668 4.77 -41.17 1.70
CA GLY A 668 4.98 -41.76 0.37
C GLY A 668 4.20 -41.10 -0.77
N ASN A 669 3.08 -40.44 -0.47
CA ASN A 669 2.28 -39.75 -1.48
C ASN A 669 3.01 -38.54 -2.09
N VAL A 670 4.14 -38.10 -1.51
CA VAL A 670 4.99 -37.05 -2.07
C VAL A 670 5.70 -37.51 -3.36
N ALA A 671 5.90 -38.82 -3.55
CA ALA A 671 6.54 -39.36 -4.76
C ALA A 671 5.75 -39.07 -6.04
N ASP A 672 4.42 -38.94 -5.94
CA ASP A 672 3.52 -38.71 -7.06
C ASP A 672 3.43 -37.23 -7.47
N LEU A 673 3.96 -36.32 -6.65
CA LEU A 673 3.87 -34.89 -6.91
C LEU A 673 4.72 -34.47 -8.12
N ASN A 674 4.24 -33.46 -8.84
CA ASN A 674 4.89 -32.90 -9.99
C ASN A 674 5.48 -31.51 -9.67
N LYS A 675 6.45 -31.09 -10.48
CA LYS A 675 7.00 -29.73 -10.39
C LYS A 675 5.87 -28.70 -10.53
N GLY A 676 5.81 -27.76 -9.59
CA GLY A 676 4.78 -26.73 -9.53
C GLY A 676 3.60 -27.04 -8.62
N ASP A 677 3.45 -28.29 -8.16
CA ASP A 677 2.39 -28.63 -7.20
C ASP A 677 2.62 -27.88 -5.89
N ILE A 678 1.53 -27.30 -5.36
CA ILE A 678 1.54 -26.60 -4.08
C ILE A 678 0.91 -27.49 -3.02
N ILE A 679 1.64 -27.80 -1.96
CA ILE A 679 1.22 -28.65 -0.86
C ILE A 679 1.32 -27.91 0.48
N GLN A 680 0.68 -28.44 1.50
CA GLN A 680 0.97 -28.06 2.88
C GLN A 680 1.60 -29.24 3.62
N LEU A 681 2.80 -29.03 4.15
CA LEU A 681 3.37 -29.88 5.18
C LEU A 681 2.73 -29.48 6.51
N GLU A 682 1.91 -30.34 7.08
CA GLU A 682 1.16 -30.03 8.30
C GLU A 682 2.12 -29.58 9.41
N ARG A 683 1.77 -28.48 10.07
CA ARG A 683 2.56 -27.81 11.10
C ARG A 683 3.93 -27.23 10.67
N LYS A 684 4.40 -27.45 9.43
CA LYS A 684 5.63 -26.84 8.90
C LYS A 684 5.37 -25.66 7.95
N GLY A 685 4.34 -25.73 7.09
CA GLY A 685 3.99 -24.61 6.19
C GLY A 685 3.53 -25.04 4.81
N PHE A 686 3.41 -24.08 3.90
CA PHE A 686 3.09 -24.31 2.49
C PHE A 686 4.38 -24.43 1.68
N TYR A 687 4.41 -25.34 0.73
CA TYR A 687 5.57 -25.60 -0.12
C TYR A 687 5.15 -25.75 -1.57
N ILE A 688 6.00 -25.29 -2.49
CA ILE A 688 5.90 -25.60 -3.91
C ILE A 688 6.99 -26.62 -4.28
N VAL A 689 6.62 -27.62 -5.07
CA VAL A 689 7.56 -28.64 -5.57
C VAL A 689 8.42 -28.02 -6.66
N ASP A 690 9.71 -27.77 -6.39
CA ASP A 690 10.67 -27.26 -7.37
C ASP A 690 11.26 -28.39 -8.22
N GLN A 691 11.50 -29.54 -7.59
CA GLN A 691 12.00 -30.76 -8.22
C GLN A 691 11.26 -31.97 -7.66
N LYS A 692 10.81 -32.85 -8.55
CA LYS A 692 10.14 -34.10 -8.20
C LYS A 692 11.13 -35.09 -7.58
N ALA A 693 10.63 -36.00 -6.73
CA ALA A 693 11.42 -37.13 -6.26
C ALA A 693 11.79 -38.08 -7.41
N GLU A 694 13.07 -38.44 -7.51
CA GLU A 694 13.54 -39.44 -8.47
C GLU A 694 14.28 -40.56 -7.70
N ALA A 695 14.49 -41.71 -8.34
CA ALA A 695 15.26 -42.80 -7.73
C ALA A 695 16.65 -42.31 -7.30
N GLY A 696 16.91 -42.34 -5.99
CA GLY A 696 18.18 -41.88 -5.40
C GLY A 696 18.35 -40.36 -5.29
N LYS A 697 17.35 -39.55 -5.68
CA LYS A 697 17.39 -38.08 -5.52
C LYS A 697 16.17 -37.58 -4.72
N PRO A 698 16.38 -36.76 -3.68
CA PRO A 698 15.28 -36.22 -2.90
C PRO A 698 14.44 -35.23 -3.72
N ALA A 699 13.15 -35.12 -3.42
CA ALA A 699 12.35 -34.00 -3.94
C ALA A 699 12.86 -32.68 -3.34
N VAL A 700 12.78 -31.59 -4.08
CA VAL A 700 13.13 -30.24 -3.59
C VAL A 700 11.84 -29.44 -3.43
N LEU A 701 11.56 -29.02 -2.20
CA LEU A 701 10.35 -28.28 -1.83
C LEU A 701 10.74 -26.88 -1.36
N ILE A 702 10.22 -25.83 -2.00
CA ILE A 702 10.49 -24.45 -1.62
C ILE A 702 9.38 -23.94 -0.70
N LEU A 703 9.72 -23.41 0.47
CA LEU A 703 8.78 -22.80 1.40
C LEU A 703 8.09 -21.60 0.75
N ILE A 704 6.77 -21.62 0.72
CA ILE A 704 5.92 -20.48 0.36
C ILE A 704 5.65 -19.70 1.65
N PRO A 705 6.03 -18.41 1.72
CA PRO A 705 5.85 -17.66 2.95
C PRO A 705 4.37 -17.51 3.36
N ASP A 706 4.11 -17.51 4.67
CA ASP A 706 2.74 -17.49 5.22
C ASP A 706 2.18 -16.07 5.44
N GLY A 707 3.01 -15.05 5.21
CA GLY A 707 2.64 -13.63 5.38
C GLY A 707 2.65 -13.12 6.82
N LYS A 708 3.19 -13.88 7.79
CA LYS A 708 3.39 -13.37 9.15
C LYS A 708 4.70 -12.60 9.23
N SER A 709 4.69 -11.43 9.86
CA SER A 709 5.90 -10.61 9.96
C SER A 709 7.06 -11.32 10.69
N ALA A 710 6.76 -12.23 11.62
CA ALA A 710 7.78 -13.01 12.34
C ALA A 710 8.50 -14.06 11.47
N SER A 711 7.78 -14.73 10.56
CA SER A 711 8.36 -15.72 9.64
C SER A 711 9.10 -15.06 8.47
N MET A 712 8.72 -13.82 8.13
CA MET A 712 9.31 -13.00 7.08
C MET A 712 10.51 -12.15 7.54
N ALA A 713 10.84 -12.15 8.83
CA ALA A 713 12.01 -11.45 9.33
C ALA A 713 13.29 -12.12 8.81
N SER A 714 14.31 -11.32 8.50
CA SER A 714 15.59 -11.87 8.05
C SER A 714 16.21 -12.78 9.11
N LYS A 715 16.68 -13.93 8.66
CA LYS A 715 17.30 -14.99 9.46
C LYS A 715 18.81 -14.83 9.57
N ALA A 716 19.42 -14.18 8.58
CA ALA A 716 20.86 -13.98 8.53
C ALA A 716 21.34 -12.58 8.92
N ALA A 717 20.44 -11.59 8.99
CA ALA A 717 20.80 -10.28 9.53
C ALA A 717 20.94 -10.34 11.06
N PRO A 718 22.02 -9.82 11.65
CA PRO A 718 22.11 -9.71 13.11
C PRO A 718 20.96 -8.85 13.61
N VAL A 719 20.38 -9.26 14.73
CA VAL A 719 19.23 -8.64 15.40
C VAL A 719 19.62 -7.26 15.94
N ALA A 720 19.83 -6.28 15.07
CA ALA A 720 20.18 -4.91 15.44
C ALA A 720 18.99 -4.11 16.02
N GLN A 721 18.00 -4.79 16.63
CA GLN A 721 16.88 -4.17 17.33
C GLN A 721 16.55 -4.79 18.70
N THR A 722 17.24 -5.83 19.17
CA THR A 722 17.01 -6.39 20.53
C THR A 722 17.96 -5.87 21.60
N ASP A 723 19.14 -5.34 21.23
CA ASP A 723 20.15 -4.93 22.23
C ASP A 723 19.84 -3.60 22.96
N LEU A 724 18.81 -2.86 22.55
CA LEU A 724 18.40 -1.62 23.22
C LEU A 724 17.48 -1.83 24.43
N LYS A 725 16.91 -3.03 24.63
CA LYS A 725 16.09 -3.35 25.81
C LYS A 725 16.93 -3.97 26.93
N GLN A 726 17.81 -4.91 26.61
CA GLN A 726 18.67 -5.55 27.62
C GLN A 726 19.78 -4.62 28.15
N ALA A 727 20.28 -3.68 27.34
CA ALA A 727 21.22 -2.64 27.79
C ALA A 727 20.57 -1.55 28.68
N LYS A 728 19.24 -1.42 28.65
CA LYS A 728 18.48 -0.47 29.50
C LYS A 728 18.13 -1.06 30.86
N GLU A 729 17.93 -2.37 30.97
CA GLU A 729 17.67 -3.04 32.26
C GLU A 729 18.95 -3.21 33.09
N SER A 730 20.05 -3.59 32.46
CA SER A 730 21.37 -3.69 33.11
C SER A 730 21.93 -2.33 33.58
N LYS A 731 21.65 -1.24 32.86
CA LYS A 731 21.97 0.14 33.33
C LYS A 731 21.03 0.67 34.42
N LYS A 732 19.84 0.06 34.62
CA LYS A 732 18.89 0.46 35.69
C LYS A 732 19.21 -0.20 37.03
N GLN A 733 19.84 -1.38 37.02
CA GLN A 733 20.33 -2.04 38.24
C GLN A 733 21.65 -1.46 38.74
N GLN A 734 22.60 -1.08 37.86
CA GLN A 734 23.88 -0.48 38.31
C GLN A 734 23.77 0.98 38.80
N LYS A 735 22.68 1.70 38.50
CA LYS A 735 22.49 3.10 38.94
C LYS A 735 21.84 3.24 40.33
N LYS A 736 21.47 2.14 40.98
CA LYS A 736 20.85 2.15 42.32
C LYS A 736 21.86 1.99 43.46
N GLU A 737 23.14 1.70 43.18
CA GLU A 737 24.15 1.41 44.22
C GLU A 737 25.28 2.44 44.36
N LYS A 738 25.37 3.49 43.53
CA LYS A 738 26.51 4.44 43.60
C LYS A 738 26.10 5.92 43.59
N GLY A 739 25.24 6.30 44.53
CA GLY A 739 24.94 7.69 44.87
C GLY A 739 25.26 7.98 46.34
N ALA A 740 26.54 8.11 46.68
CA ALA A 740 26.98 8.81 47.89
C ALA A 740 28.37 9.42 47.66
N ALA A 741 28.48 10.71 48.02
CA ALA A 741 29.68 11.55 48.14
C ALA A 741 30.20 12.28 46.88
N ALA A 742 29.96 13.60 46.87
CA ALA A 742 30.73 14.68 46.22
C ALA A 742 31.95 15.05 47.12
N PRO A 743 32.87 16.02 46.83
CA PRO A 743 32.78 17.16 45.88
C PRO A 743 34.07 17.66 45.16
N ALA A 744 33.87 18.74 44.37
CA ALA A 744 34.76 19.86 43.99
C ALA A 744 35.76 19.75 42.80
N ALA A 745 35.67 20.76 41.92
CA ALA A 745 36.43 21.04 40.68
C ALA A 745 37.77 21.78 40.95
N PRO A 746 38.69 22.08 39.98
CA PRO A 746 38.44 22.82 38.71
C PRO A 746 39.26 22.42 37.45
N ALA A 747 38.83 22.97 36.28
CA ALA A 747 39.53 23.37 35.02
C ALA A 747 40.63 22.45 34.38
N ALA A 748 40.80 22.26 33.07
CA ALA A 748 40.34 22.94 31.86
C ALA A 748 40.45 22.01 30.61
N GLU A 749 39.65 22.35 29.58
CA GLU A 749 39.78 22.18 28.11
C GLU A 749 40.46 20.95 27.45
N LYS A 750 39.69 20.26 26.58
CA LYS A 750 39.88 20.36 25.11
C LYS A 750 38.68 19.84 24.31
N ALA A 751 38.41 20.55 23.22
CA ALA A 751 37.22 20.51 22.37
C ALA A 751 37.12 19.28 21.45
N VAL A 752 35.89 18.85 21.17
CA VAL A 752 35.53 17.98 20.03
C VAL A 752 34.42 18.63 19.22
N SER A 753 34.62 18.59 17.91
CA SER A 753 34.00 19.35 16.84
C SER A 753 32.53 19.01 16.56
N GLY A 754 31.85 20.00 15.98
CA GLY A 754 30.44 19.97 15.67
C GLY A 754 30.10 19.02 14.52
N LYS A 755 29.15 18.13 14.78
CA LYS A 755 28.27 17.54 13.75
C LYS A 755 26.97 16.96 14.31
N LYS A 756 26.84 16.81 15.64
CA LYS A 756 25.60 16.38 16.31
C LYS A 756 24.65 17.51 16.75
N ALA A 757 25.05 18.78 16.68
CA ALA A 757 24.20 19.90 17.14
C ALA A 757 23.12 20.34 16.13
N LYS A 758 23.33 20.14 14.81
CA LYS A 758 22.38 20.61 13.78
C LYS A 758 21.07 19.81 13.73
N ALA A 759 21.07 18.52 14.06
CA ALA A 759 19.87 17.69 14.03
C ALA A 759 18.94 17.91 15.25
N ALA A 760 19.50 18.26 16.41
CA ALA A 760 18.72 18.55 17.61
C ALA A 760 18.06 19.95 17.57
N ALA A 761 18.72 20.94 16.95
CA ALA A 761 18.22 22.31 16.86
C ALA A 761 16.97 22.44 15.95
N HIS A 762 16.82 21.57 14.94
CA HIS A 762 15.67 21.62 14.02
C HIS A 762 14.40 20.93 14.58
N ALA A 763 14.55 19.96 15.48
CA ALA A 763 13.42 19.28 16.12
C ALA A 763 12.72 20.15 17.17
N ALA A 764 13.44 21.02 17.88
CA ALA A 764 12.87 21.88 18.92
C ALA A 764 12.02 23.06 18.36
N ALA A 765 12.20 23.43 17.09
CA ALA A 765 11.48 24.54 16.49
C ALA A 765 10.03 24.21 16.07
N LYS A 766 9.66 22.93 16.00
CA LYS A 766 8.32 22.45 15.54
C LYS A 766 7.40 21.94 16.66
N ALA A 767 7.86 21.87 17.91
CA ALA A 767 6.98 21.52 19.02
C ALA A 767 6.16 22.76 19.46
N ALA A 768 4.85 22.59 19.65
CA ALA A 768 3.99 23.61 20.24
C ALA A 768 4.55 24.03 21.61
N ALA A 769 4.58 25.34 21.90
CA ALA A 769 5.06 25.82 23.19
C ALA A 769 4.16 25.28 24.32
N PRO A 770 4.73 24.82 25.45
CA PRO A 770 3.94 24.33 26.57
C PRO A 770 3.02 25.44 27.12
N THR A 771 1.73 25.16 27.24
CA THR A 771 0.71 26.10 27.73
C THR A 771 0.44 25.89 29.23
N TRP A 772 0.11 26.96 29.95
CA TRP A 772 -0.31 26.90 31.35
C TRP A 772 -1.53 25.97 31.53
N THR A 773 -1.43 25.03 32.47
CA THR A 773 -2.47 24.03 32.79
C THR A 773 -2.77 23.94 34.29
N GLY A 774 -2.22 24.86 35.09
CA GLY A 774 -2.43 24.89 36.54
C GLY A 774 -3.80 25.45 36.95
N PRO A 775 -4.26 25.19 38.19
CA PRO A 775 -5.54 25.67 38.69
C PRO A 775 -5.53 27.21 38.83
N GLY A 776 -6.55 27.87 38.28
CA GLY A 776 -6.71 29.34 38.33
C GLY A 776 -6.31 30.07 37.03
N PRO A 777 -6.53 31.40 36.97
CA PRO A 777 -6.19 32.21 35.81
C PRO A 777 -4.67 32.22 35.57
N LYS A 778 -4.28 32.36 34.30
CA LYS A 778 -2.89 32.33 33.88
C LYS A 778 -2.07 33.42 34.59
N PRO A 779 -0.96 33.08 35.28
CA PRO A 779 -0.10 34.07 35.92
C PRO A 779 0.46 35.07 34.91
N ALA A 780 0.49 36.36 35.28
CA ALA A 780 0.99 37.45 34.43
C ALA A 780 2.43 37.19 33.93
N GLU A 781 3.28 36.61 34.78
CA GLU A 781 4.66 36.26 34.42
C GLU A 781 4.75 35.23 33.27
N ILE A 782 3.80 34.30 33.17
CA ILE A 782 3.76 33.32 32.05
C ILE A 782 3.30 34.01 30.77
N ALA A 783 2.32 34.92 30.87
CA ALA A 783 1.88 35.71 29.71
C ALA A 783 3.00 36.62 29.18
N GLU A 784 3.78 37.25 30.06
CA GLU A 784 4.94 38.06 29.67
C GLU A 784 6.05 37.23 28.99
N LEU A 785 6.33 36.03 29.50
CA LEU A 785 7.33 35.14 28.92
C LEU A 785 6.92 34.63 27.53
N GLU A 786 5.65 34.31 27.34
CA GLU A 786 5.13 33.94 26.01
C GLU A 786 5.18 35.11 25.02
N ALA A 787 4.82 36.33 25.45
CA ALA A 787 4.94 37.53 24.63
C ALA A 787 6.40 37.81 24.23
N LYS A 788 7.37 37.58 25.13
CA LYS A 788 8.81 37.69 24.82
C LYS A 788 9.26 36.62 23.81
N ILE A 789 8.75 35.39 23.90
CA ILE A 789 9.03 34.31 22.94
C ILE A 789 8.47 34.66 21.56
N GLU A 790 7.27 35.23 21.50
CA GLU A 790 6.65 35.66 20.25
C GLU A 790 7.44 36.80 19.60
N ALA A 791 7.81 37.83 20.38
CA ALA A 791 8.64 38.94 19.91
C ALA A 791 10.02 38.48 19.40
N ALA A 792 10.70 37.59 20.14
CA ALA A 792 11.98 37.01 19.70
C ALA A 792 11.81 36.15 18.43
N GLY A 793 10.68 35.45 18.30
CA GLY A 793 10.31 34.69 17.10
C GLY A 793 10.11 35.59 15.86
N LEU A 794 9.44 36.73 16.02
CA LEU A 794 9.31 37.73 14.95
C LEU A 794 10.67 38.33 14.57
N LYS A 795 11.51 38.66 15.56
CA LYS A 795 12.87 39.21 15.33
C LYS A 795 13.73 38.26 14.48
N VAL A 796 13.69 36.95 14.74
CA VAL A 796 14.39 35.94 13.92
C VAL A 796 13.84 35.88 12.49
N ARG A 797 12.51 35.98 12.32
CA ARG A 797 11.88 35.97 10.98
C ARG A 797 12.23 37.23 10.19
N GLN A 798 12.23 38.38 10.84
CA GLN A 798 12.59 39.66 10.25
C GLN A 798 14.05 39.65 9.77
N LEU A 799 14.99 39.26 10.64
CA LEU A 799 16.41 39.18 10.30
C LEU A 799 16.71 38.20 9.14
N LYS A 800 15.95 37.10 9.02
CA LYS A 800 16.06 36.17 7.88
C LYS A 800 15.46 36.72 6.59
N THR A 801 14.40 37.52 6.70
CA THR A 801 13.76 38.17 5.55
C THR A 801 14.64 39.29 5.00
N ASP A 802 15.29 40.03 5.91
CA ASP A 802 16.18 41.15 5.59
C ASP A 802 17.60 40.71 5.17
N LYS A 803 17.85 39.40 5.07
CA LYS A 803 19.15 38.79 4.75
C LYS A 803 20.30 39.34 5.63
N ALA A 804 20.03 39.53 6.91
CA ALA A 804 21.02 40.00 7.88
C ALA A 804 22.18 38.99 8.06
N ASP A 805 23.28 39.48 8.65
CA ASP A 805 24.49 38.69 8.88
C ASP A 805 24.22 37.41 9.70
N ALA A 806 24.99 36.35 9.40
CA ALA A 806 24.81 35.03 10.00
C ALA A 806 24.97 35.05 11.53
N ASP A 807 25.86 35.88 12.07
CA ASP A 807 26.09 36.00 13.52
C ASP A 807 24.93 36.70 14.21
N ALA A 808 24.32 37.69 13.55
CA ALA A 808 23.13 38.38 14.06
C ALA A 808 21.88 37.48 14.07
N VAL A 809 21.70 36.65 13.04
CA VAL A 809 20.62 35.65 12.99
C VAL A 809 20.85 34.58 14.06
N GLN A 810 22.09 34.13 14.27
CA GLN A 810 22.41 33.12 15.26
C GLN A 810 22.20 33.63 16.69
N ALA A 811 22.63 34.86 17.02
CA ALA A 811 22.40 35.46 18.32
C ALA A 811 20.89 35.59 18.66
N ALA A 812 20.06 35.98 17.68
CA ALA A 812 18.61 36.06 17.86
C ALA A 812 17.94 34.67 18.02
N VAL A 813 18.48 33.64 17.36
CA VAL A 813 18.04 32.24 17.54
C VAL A 813 18.39 31.73 18.93
N ASP A 814 19.58 32.05 19.44
CA ASP A 814 20.01 31.63 20.78
C ASP A 814 19.18 32.30 21.89
N GLU A 815 18.84 33.59 21.73
CA GLU A 815 17.90 34.32 22.60
C GLU A 815 16.51 33.64 22.64
N LEU A 816 15.96 33.30 21.47
CA LEU A 816 14.68 32.61 21.36
C LEU A 816 14.71 31.22 22.02
N LEU A 817 15.80 30.48 21.85
CA LEU A 817 15.97 29.14 22.44
C LEU A 817 16.09 29.21 23.97
N ALA A 818 16.78 30.23 24.51
CA ALA A 818 16.86 30.46 25.94
C ALA A 818 15.48 30.74 26.55
N LEU A 819 14.67 31.59 25.93
CA LEU A 819 13.32 31.90 26.38
C LEU A 819 12.38 30.68 26.30
N LYS A 820 12.45 29.90 25.22
CA LYS A 820 11.67 28.65 25.07
C LYS A 820 12.02 27.58 26.09
N LYS A 821 13.27 27.57 26.58
CA LYS A 821 13.70 26.67 27.65
C LYS A 821 13.19 27.12 29.03
N ALA A 822 13.18 28.42 29.29
CA ALA A 822 12.74 28.99 30.57
C ALA A 822 11.23 28.82 30.84
N LEU A 823 10.40 28.83 29.80
CA LEU A 823 8.94 28.74 29.93
C LEU A 823 8.45 27.47 30.66
N PRO A 824 8.80 26.23 30.25
CA PRO A 824 8.39 25.02 30.97
C PRO A 824 8.94 24.93 32.40
N GLU A 825 10.15 25.43 32.66
CA GLU A 825 10.73 25.49 34.02
C GLU A 825 9.90 26.42 34.92
N ARG A 826 9.45 27.56 34.39
CA ARG A 826 8.62 28.52 35.14
C ARG A 826 7.18 28.01 35.35
N ILE A 827 6.60 27.35 34.35
CA ILE A 827 5.28 26.69 34.49
C ILE A 827 5.32 25.65 35.61
N ALA A 828 6.37 24.81 35.65
CA ALA A 828 6.53 23.79 36.68
C ALA A 828 6.65 24.40 38.09
N ALA A 829 7.45 25.46 38.24
CA ALA A 829 7.65 26.15 39.52
C ALA A 829 6.36 26.82 40.05
N LEU A 830 5.58 27.47 39.18
CA LEU A 830 4.33 28.12 39.60
C LEU A 830 3.21 27.10 39.85
N THR A 831 3.20 25.98 39.14
CA THR A 831 2.24 24.89 39.37
C THR A 831 2.49 24.22 40.72
N SER A 832 3.76 24.01 41.12
CA SER A 832 4.08 23.45 42.43
C SER A 832 3.72 24.41 43.58
N LEU A 833 3.94 25.71 43.41
CA LEU A 833 3.52 26.74 44.37
C LEU A 833 1.99 26.81 44.52
N ALA A 834 1.25 26.76 43.41
CA ALA A 834 -0.21 26.74 43.44
C ALA A 834 -0.78 25.48 44.11
N SER A 835 -0.15 24.32 43.87
CA SER A 835 -0.52 23.06 44.53
C SER A 835 -0.21 23.07 46.03
N ALA A 836 0.88 23.70 46.45
CA ALA A 836 1.24 23.85 47.87
C ALA A 836 0.29 24.82 48.59
N ALA A 837 -0.12 25.91 47.93
CA ALA A 837 -1.09 26.87 48.48
C ALA A 837 -2.50 26.26 48.61
N ALA A 838 -2.93 25.42 47.64
CA ALA A 838 -4.20 24.70 47.72
C ALA A 838 -4.22 23.68 48.87
N ALA A 839 -3.12 22.95 49.08
CA ALA A 839 -2.99 22.02 50.21
C ALA A 839 -2.97 22.71 51.59
N ALA A 840 -2.46 23.95 51.66
CA ALA A 840 -2.51 24.75 52.89
C ALA A 840 -3.92 25.31 53.19
N ALA A 841 -4.71 25.63 52.15
CA ALA A 841 -6.09 26.11 52.31
C ALA A 841 -7.05 25.02 52.82
N ASP A 842 -6.86 23.76 52.39
CA ASP A 842 -7.63 22.61 52.88
C ASP A 842 -7.33 22.27 54.36
N SER A 843 -6.17 22.69 54.89
CA SER A 843 -5.81 22.49 56.31
C SER A 843 -6.42 23.50 57.28
N PHE A 844 -7.07 24.56 56.78
CA PHE A 844 -7.75 25.60 57.59
C PHE A 844 -9.29 25.44 57.64
N THR A 845 -9.83 24.38 57.03
CA THR A 845 -11.26 24.04 57.05
C THR A 845 -11.55 22.65 57.65
N MET A 846 -10.73 22.25 58.63
CA MET A 846 -11.07 21.21 59.63
C MET A 846 -10.87 21.74 61.05
#